data_AF-A0A536B1Q6-F1
#
_entry.id   AF-A0A536B1Q6-F1
#
_cell.length_a   1.000
_cell.length_b   1.000
_cell.length_c   1.000
_cell.angle_alpha   90.00
_cell.angle_beta   90.00
_cell.angle_gamma   90.00
#
_symmetry.space_group_name_H-M   'P 1'
#
loop_
_entity.id
_entity.type
_entity.pdbx_description
1 polymer ?
#
loop_
_entity_poly.entity_id
_entity_poly.type
_entity_poly.pdbx_seq_one_letter_code
_entity_poly.pdbx_strand_id
1 'polypeptide(L)'
;MKRPVSRGVVGQIARSDLKGAKRSSKPTDLSIRDGELAVALLRGELALRYQPIVDLRSGDCRRVEALLRWRHPRLGLLEPGDFLPFASELIEQIGVWVVRAAAAQWTEWRGLGSGLGIGINVSAPELARIDALMEALAPFGSGVVTFELSPQAFATPAARPAAMRLAAAGARIALDGVGIADAPGRTFAAQLDELKISRAVVRRATEDPRALAEMRSLVELARDYRLSSVAVGIEDRAARDLALSLGCDLAQGYFVSRPLVPDRLGPWRKWAAGVALTGSLTLTTFAGLGKAAASGSGQQTPTLAKGVLQTACSIDLPSVESRSGLDLECVRGDRADLYVEESIAPAVRDALAAAIERDMATVEEDLGHSFASRPAVYAFASRTSFAFGLQTVFGVRGPDAGLLAAANGGITLPRQGAIVINLQNVPNDKDFAIVRHELTHALVHEIVGVNASLPAWFDEGLATQIERNGGATVSARGSAVALGILSEGKTSLADLDQQTDWAQRNAALDGQAYSVAAEAVRLLEQRVTHDGLIRMLDAIGGGTTFGAAYLAEAGETVADFTRAFPSRLAAESQARIVQTPRPDGVLWTLAGFMPDSVVTVAIDGTGYHLEYEVRTDKYGMHQGSFGGTAPKGEYTIRASRSGTTATTTIRT
;
A
#
# COMPACT_ATOMS: atom_id res chain seq x y z
N MET A 1 62.12 35.03 11.24
CA MET A 1 60.78 35.55 10.92
C MET A 1 60.01 34.49 10.12
N LYS A 2 59.17 33.69 10.80
CA LYS A 2 58.26 32.73 10.17
C LYS A 2 56.92 33.43 9.94
N ARG A 3 56.45 33.49 8.68
CA ARG A 3 55.08 33.92 8.35
C ARG A 3 54.11 32.73 8.53
N PRO A 4 52.89 32.94 9.04
CA PRO A 4 51.96 31.85 9.28
C PRO A 4 51.29 31.42 7.96
N VAL A 5 51.16 30.11 7.79
CA VAL A 5 50.40 29.47 6.72
C VAL A 5 48.91 29.65 7.03
N SER A 6 48.15 30.18 6.07
CA SER A 6 46.72 30.44 6.20
C SER A 6 45.94 29.13 6.37
N ARG A 7 45.34 28.95 7.56
CA ARG A 7 44.24 28.01 7.80
C ARG A 7 43.05 28.43 6.94
N GLY A 8 42.85 27.82 5.77
CA GLY A 8 41.76 28.26 4.89
C GLY A 8 41.35 27.36 3.73
N VAL A 9 41.81 26.12 3.61
CA VAL A 9 41.53 25.31 2.41
C VAL A 9 40.78 23.99 2.68
N VAL A 10 40.77 23.48 3.91
CA VAL A 10 40.06 22.22 4.24
C VAL A 10 38.55 22.44 4.46
N GLY A 11 38.12 23.68 4.74
CA GLY A 11 36.71 24.01 4.99
C GLY A 11 35.84 24.28 3.75
N GLN A 12 36.40 24.22 2.54
CA GLN A 12 35.68 24.57 1.30
C GLN A 12 35.14 23.35 0.55
N ILE A 13 35.71 22.16 0.76
CA ILE A 13 35.35 20.92 0.06
C ILE A 13 34.14 20.22 0.71
N ALA A 14 33.95 20.36 2.04
CA ALA A 14 32.77 19.84 2.74
C ALA A 14 31.51 20.74 2.61
N ARG A 15 31.55 21.81 1.80
CA ARG A 15 30.48 22.82 1.71
C ARG A 15 29.71 22.83 0.40
N SER A 16 30.13 22.10 -0.64
CA SER A 16 29.42 22.11 -1.93
C SER A 16 28.11 21.32 -1.88
N ASP A 17 28.01 20.28 -1.05
CA ASP A 17 26.87 19.36 -1.07
C ASP A 17 25.77 19.72 -0.06
N LEU A 18 25.96 20.79 0.73
CA LEU A 18 25.11 21.16 1.86
C LEU A 18 24.34 22.49 1.71
N LYS A 19 24.30 23.12 0.52
CA LYS A 19 23.45 24.32 0.32
C LYS A 19 21.98 23.94 0.09
N GLY A 20 21.33 23.53 1.19
CA GLY A 20 19.89 23.30 1.28
C GLY A 20 19.34 23.11 2.69
N ALA A 21 20.14 23.18 3.75
CA ALA A 21 19.65 23.08 5.13
C ALA A 21 19.79 24.43 5.85
N LYS A 22 18.66 25.06 6.18
CA LYS A 22 18.61 26.20 7.11
C LYS A 22 19.23 25.75 8.44
N ARG A 23 20.35 26.37 8.84
CA ARG A 23 20.88 26.31 10.20
C ARG A 23 19.81 26.81 11.19
N SER A 24 19.26 25.92 12.01
CA SER A 24 18.56 26.35 13.22
C SER A 24 19.60 26.72 14.28
N SER A 25 19.69 28.00 14.61
CA SER A 25 20.55 28.52 15.67
C SER A 25 19.94 28.27 17.05
N LYS A 26 20.56 27.42 17.88
CA LYS A 26 20.64 27.61 19.33
C LYS A 26 22.01 27.12 19.85
N PRO A 27 22.66 27.84 20.79
CA PRO A 27 23.98 27.49 21.29
C PRO A 27 23.87 26.52 22.49
N THR A 28 24.63 25.43 22.46
CA THR A 28 25.02 24.66 23.66
C THR A 28 26.31 23.90 23.38
N ASP A 29 27.19 23.84 24.37
CA ASP A 29 28.61 23.41 24.38
C ASP A 29 28.83 21.90 24.10
N LEU A 30 28.30 21.40 22.99
CA LEU A 30 28.21 19.99 22.65
C LEU A 30 28.83 19.75 21.26
N SER A 31 30.16 19.79 21.19
CA SER A 31 30.93 19.46 19.99
C SER A 31 31.50 18.04 20.07
N ILE A 32 31.61 17.40 18.90
CA ILE A 32 32.34 16.14 18.72
C ILE A 32 33.82 16.40 19.01
N ARG A 33 34.45 15.56 19.85
CA ARG A 33 35.85 15.70 20.22
C ARG A 33 36.76 14.82 19.36
N ASP A 34 38.01 15.22 19.20
CA ASP A 34 39.03 14.44 18.50
C ASP A 34 39.16 13.04 19.12
N GLY A 35 39.11 12.01 18.27
CA GLY A 35 39.20 10.60 18.68
C GLY A 35 37.88 9.94 19.12
N GLU A 36 36.79 10.70 19.34
CA GLU A 36 35.48 10.11 19.69
C GLU A 36 34.96 9.17 18.59
N LEU A 37 35.22 9.48 17.32
CA LEU A 37 34.80 8.64 16.18
C LEU A 37 35.57 7.31 16.11
N ALA A 38 36.86 7.29 16.49
CA ALA A 38 37.63 6.04 16.58
C ALA A 38 37.05 5.12 17.66
N VAL A 39 36.66 5.70 18.80
CA VAL A 39 36.01 4.97 19.89
C VAL A 39 34.62 4.48 19.45
N ALA A 40 33.85 5.31 18.74
CA ALA A 40 32.53 4.95 18.22
C ALA A 40 32.57 3.74 17.27
N LEU A 41 33.61 3.65 16.43
CA LEU A 41 33.85 2.51 15.55
C LEU A 41 34.05 1.21 16.36
N LEU A 42 34.81 1.26 17.45
CA LEU A 42 35.06 0.12 18.35
C LEU A 42 33.83 -0.25 19.19
N ARG A 43 32.99 0.73 19.53
CA ARG A 43 31.80 0.54 20.37
C ARG A 43 30.53 0.17 19.61
N GLY A 44 30.58 0.02 18.29
CA GLY A 44 29.42 -0.30 17.47
C GLY A 44 28.37 0.81 17.46
N GLU A 45 28.80 2.08 17.60
CA GLU A 45 27.89 3.23 17.61
C GLU A 45 27.54 3.71 16.19
N LEU A 46 28.25 3.23 15.17
CA LEU A 46 27.91 3.45 13.78
C LEU A 46 26.74 2.54 13.37
N ALA A 47 25.86 3.08 12.53
CA ALA A 47 24.72 2.36 12.00
C ALA A 47 24.48 2.74 10.54
N LEU A 48 23.90 1.84 9.77
CA LEU A 48 23.41 2.14 8.42
C LEU A 48 21.91 2.41 8.48
N ARG A 49 21.49 3.46 7.77
CA ARG A 49 20.12 3.65 7.32
C ARG A 49 20.07 3.36 5.83
N TYR A 50 18.90 2.99 5.33
CA TYR A 50 18.76 2.56 3.96
C TYR A 50 17.66 3.36 3.29
N GLN A 51 18.00 4.08 2.24
CA GLN A 51 17.02 4.88 1.50
C GLN A 51 16.64 4.18 0.19
N PRO A 52 15.35 3.85 -0.01
CA PRO A 52 14.87 3.25 -1.25
C PRO A 52 15.17 4.09 -2.49
N ILE A 53 15.60 3.41 -3.55
CA ILE A 53 15.70 3.92 -4.91
C ILE A 53 14.75 3.13 -5.79
N VAL A 54 13.75 3.82 -6.33
CA VAL A 54 12.60 3.20 -7.00
C VAL A 54 12.63 3.47 -8.49
N ASP A 55 12.12 2.51 -9.23
CA ASP A 55 11.84 2.63 -10.65
C ASP A 55 10.66 3.58 -10.87
N LEU A 56 10.87 4.63 -11.65
CA LEU A 56 9.86 5.68 -11.83
C LEU A 56 8.63 5.19 -12.59
N ARG A 57 8.76 4.14 -13.40
CA ARG A 57 7.67 3.60 -14.23
C ARG A 57 6.83 2.59 -13.46
N SER A 58 7.48 1.64 -12.80
CA SER A 58 6.83 0.54 -12.06
C SER A 58 6.56 0.85 -10.59
N GLY A 59 7.26 1.83 -10.00
CA GLY A 59 7.22 2.11 -8.56
C GLY A 59 8.03 1.12 -7.71
N ASP A 60 8.61 0.11 -8.35
CA ASP A 60 9.37 -0.95 -7.68
C ASP A 60 10.66 -0.44 -7.06
N CYS A 61 10.96 -0.84 -5.81
CA CYS A 61 12.29 -0.66 -5.27
C CYS A 61 13.28 -1.56 -6.00
N ARG A 62 14.30 -0.96 -6.60
CA ARG A 62 15.39 -1.71 -7.26
C ARG A 62 16.53 -1.97 -6.30
N ARG A 63 16.83 -0.97 -5.46
CA ARG A 63 17.94 -0.99 -4.52
C ARG A 63 17.72 0.02 -3.41
N VAL A 64 18.55 -0.06 -2.38
CA VAL A 64 18.58 0.93 -1.30
C VAL A 64 19.97 1.55 -1.19
N GLU A 65 20.08 2.83 -0.91
CA GLU A 65 21.36 3.46 -0.59
C GLU A 65 21.66 3.30 0.90
N ALA A 66 22.81 2.72 1.24
CA ALA A 66 23.32 2.60 2.60
C ALA A 66 23.95 3.92 3.05
N LEU A 67 23.27 4.58 3.98
CA LEU A 67 23.59 5.88 4.51
C LEU A 67 24.11 5.76 5.94
N LEU A 68 25.39 6.09 6.12
CA LEU A 68 26.04 6.06 7.42
C LEU A 68 25.34 7.02 8.39
N ARG A 69 25.20 6.58 9.64
CA ARG A 69 24.73 7.37 10.78
C ARG A 69 25.58 7.04 11.99
N TRP A 70 25.74 7.99 12.89
CA TRP A 70 26.36 7.75 14.18
C TRP A 70 25.31 7.90 15.28
N ARG A 71 25.04 6.83 16.02
CA ARG A 71 24.20 6.83 17.24
C ARG A 71 25.02 7.41 18.40
N HIS A 72 25.28 8.71 18.37
CA HIS A 72 26.11 9.37 19.37
C HIS A 72 25.40 9.39 20.73
N PRO A 73 26.04 8.91 21.82
CA PRO A 73 25.38 8.74 23.12
C PRO A 73 24.75 10.01 23.71
N ARG A 74 25.31 11.18 23.39
CA ARG A 74 24.84 12.48 23.91
C ARG A 74 24.08 13.34 22.88
N LEU A 75 24.29 13.09 21.59
CA LEU A 75 23.81 13.97 20.51
C LEU A 75 22.70 13.32 19.68
N GLY A 76 22.38 12.07 19.98
CA GLY A 76 21.41 11.30 19.21
C GLY A 76 22.00 10.83 17.88
N LEU A 77 21.11 10.66 16.89
CA LEU A 77 21.50 10.16 15.58
C LEU A 77 22.08 11.30 14.74
N LEU A 78 23.39 11.26 14.51
CA LEU A 78 24.11 12.24 13.69
C LEU A 78 24.18 11.79 12.22
N GLU A 79 24.15 12.78 11.33
CA GLU A 79 24.32 12.57 9.89
C GLU A 79 25.80 12.70 9.49
N PRO A 80 26.21 12.15 8.34
CA PRO A 80 27.62 12.16 7.93
C PRO A 80 28.25 13.56 7.92
N GLY A 81 27.47 14.60 7.56
CA GLY A 81 27.94 15.99 7.56
C GLY A 81 28.35 16.52 8.94
N ASP A 82 27.84 15.93 10.02
CA ASP A 82 28.13 16.34 11.39
C ASP A 82 29.48 15.78 11.88
N PHE A 83 29.89 14.60 11.40
CA PHE A 83 31.05 13.88 11.97
C PHE A 83 32.14 13.45 10.98
N LEU A 84 31.85 13.29 9.68
CA LEU A 84 32.89 12.94 8.69
C LEU A 84 34.04 13.96 8.58
N PRO A 85 33.87 15.28 8.88
CA PRO A 85 35.00 16.20 8.94
C PRO A 85 36.09 15.81 9.96
N PHE A 86 35.76 14.98 10.95
CA PHE A 86 36.69 14.48 11.98
C PHE A 86 37.22 13.06 11.65
N ALA A 87 36.86 12.52 10.48
CA ALA A 87 37.14 11.14 10.09
C ALA A 87 38.38 10.99 9.19
N SER A 88 39.21 12.02 8.98
CA SER A 88 40.26 11.99 7.95
C SER A 88 41.19 10.78 8.04
N GLU A 89 41.65 10.43 9.26
CA GLU A 89 42.53 9.28 9.51
C GLU A 89 41.77 7.94 9.64
N LEU A 90 40.43 7.99 9.69
CA LEU A 90 39.56 6.83 9.90
C LEU A 90 38.70 6.48 8.69
N ILE A 91 38.74 7.29 7.63
CA ILE A 91 37.80 7.21 6.51
C ILE A 91 37.84 5.82 5.85
N GLU A 92 39.03 5.22 5.74
CA GLU A 92 39.21 3.88 5.19
C GLU A 92 38.65 2.79 6.11
N GLN A 93 38.86 2.91 7.43
CA GLN A 93 38.34 1.96 8.40
C GLN A 93 36.80 2.02 8.45
N ILE A 94 36.24 3.23 8.33
CA ILE A 94 34.81 3.46 8.23
C ILE A 94 34.27 2.87 6.92
N GLY A 95 34.97 3.08 5.80
CA GLY A 95 34.64 2.48 4.51
C GLY A 95 34.51 0.96 4.57
N VAL A 96 35.55 0.29 5.07
CA VAL A 96 35.55 -1.16 5.27
C VAL A 96 34.41 -1.60 6.19
N TRP A 97 34.17 -0.84 7.27
CA TRP A 97 33.05 -1.11 8.18
C TRP A 97 31.69 -0.99 7.48
N VAL A 98 31.48 0.04 6.66
CA VAL A 98 30.24 0.27 5.90
C VAL A 98 30.00 -0.89 4.95
N VAL A 99 31.02 -1.30 4.17
CA VAL A 99 30.89 -2.42 3.23
C VAL A 99 30.56 -3.72 3.96
N ARG A 100 31.22 -4.01 5.09
CA ARG A 100 30.92 -5.20 5.90
C ARG A 100 29.51 -5.18 6.50
N ALA A 101 29.08 -4.05 7.03
CA ALA A 101 27.75 -3.90 7.62
C ALA A 101 26.65 -4.02 6.54
N ALA A 102 26.86 -3.42 5.37
CA ALA A 102 25.96 -3.56 4.23
C ALA A 102 25.92 -5.00 3.70
N ALA A 103 27.06 -5.70 3.64
CA ALA A 103 27.16 -7.08 3.21
C ALA A 103 26.43 -8.04 4.16
N ALA A 104 26.59 -7.83 5.48
CA ALA A 104 25.87 -8.58 6.49
C ALA A 104 24.36 -8.37 6.36
N GLN A 105 23.92 -7.12 6.22
CA GLN A 105 22.52 -6.78 6.05
C GLN A 105 21.92 -7.36 4.76
N TRP A 106 22.67 -7.29 3.67
CA TRP A 106 22.25 -7.87 2.40
C TRP A 106 22.10 -9.39 2.50
N THR A 107 23.03 -10.06 3.15
CA THR A 107 22.99 -11.52 3.36
C THR A 107 21.74 -11.92 4.15
N GLU A 108 21.40 -11.15 5.19
CA GLU A 108 20.16 -11.32 5.95
C GLU A 108 18.93 -11.15 5.05
N TRP A 109 18.86 -10.08 4.27
CA TRP A 109 17.73 -9.85 3.36
C TRP A 109 17.60 -10.93 2.28
N ARG A 110 18.72 -11.39 1.73
CA ARG A 110 18.75 -12.48 0.75
C ARG A 110 18.27 -13.79 1.36
N GLY A 111 18.68 -14.10 2.59
CA GLY A 111 18.20 -15.28 3.32
C GLY A 111 16.68 -15.27 3.52
N LEU A 112 16.10 -14.07 3.58
CA LEU A 112 14.66 -13.84 3.62
C LEU A 112 14.05 -13.55 2.23
N GLY A 113 14.64 -14.10 1.16
CA GLY A 113 14.10 -14.06 -0.20
C GLY A 113 14.19 -12.73 -0.95
N SER A 114 14.85 -11.71 -0.40
CA SER A 114 14.90 -10.37 -0.99
C SER A 114 15.86 -10.27 -2.19
N GLY A 115 15.38 -9.67 -3.29
CA GLY A 115 16.19 -9.32 -4.46
C GLY A 115 16.80 -7.90 -4.46
N LEU A 116 16.82 -7.20 -3.32
CA LEU A 116 17.28 -5.80 -3.27
C LEU A 116 18.81 -5.67 -3.45
N GLY A 117 19.22 -4.74 -4.32
CA GLY A 117 20.59 -4.25 -4.38
C GLY A 117 20.91 -3.21 -3.29
N ILE A 118 22.20 -2.94 -3.08
CA ILE A 118 22.67 -1.92 -2.12
C ILE A 118 23.62 -0.92 -2.81
N GLY A 119 23.33 0.37 -2.68
CA GLY A 119 24.23 1.47 -3.02
C GLY A 119 25.14 1.83 -1.84
N ILE A 120 26.43 2.05 -2.07
CA ILE A 120 27.41 2.43 -1.05
C ILE A 120 28.24 3.61 -1.55
N ASN A 121 28.27 4.69 -0.78
CA ASN A 121 29.12 5.85 -1.07
C ASN A 121 30.60 5.50 -0.87
N VAL A 122 31.46 5.93 -1.79
CA VAL A 122 32.92 5.77 -1.70
C VAL A 122 33.65 7.08 -2.01
N SER A 123 34.66 7.39 -1.21
CA SER A 123 35.48 8.60 -1.32
C SER A 123 36.80 8.36 -2.07
N ALA A 124 37.44 9.44 -2.53
CA ALA A 124 38.73 9.37 -3.22
C ALA A 124 39.85 8.68 -2.41
N PRO A 125 40.02 8.94 -1.09
CA PRO A 125 41.00 8.20 -0.27
C PRO A 125 40.78 6.69 -0.28
N GLU A 126 39.52 6.24 -0.22
CA GLU A 126 39.17 4.82 -0.25
C GLU A 126 39.47 4.18 -1.61
N LEU A 127 39.22 4.89 -2.71
CA LEU A 127 39.58 4.43 -4.07
C LEU A 127 41.09 4.26 -4.25
N ALA A 128 41.90 5.11 -3.61
CA ALA A 128 43.36 4.99 -3.65
C ALA A 128 43.89 3.75 -2.92
N ARG A 129 43.10 3.16 -2.00
CA ARG A 129 43.42 1.96 -1.23
C ARG A 129 42.32 0.90 -1.34
N ILE A 130 41.90 0.67 -2.59
CA ILE A 130 40.75 -0.18 -2.91
C ILE A 130 40.88 -1.62 -2.41
N ASP A 131 42.10 -2.14 -2.19
CA ASP A 131 42.35 -3.49 -1.70
C ASP A 131 41.56 -3.82 -0.41
N ALA A 132 41.53 -2.88 0.54
CA ALA A 132 40.82 -3.06 1.80
C ALA A 132 39.29 -3.17 1.62
N LEU A 133 38.73 -2.44 0.66
CA LEU A 133 37.31 -2.53 0.31
C LEU A 133 37.00 -3.83 -0.45
N MET A 134 37.91 -4.28 -1.32
CA MET A 134 37.75 -5.52 -2.09
C MET A 134 37.63 -6.75 -1.18
N GLU A 135 38.38 -6.81 -0.09
CA GLU A 135 38.27 -7.91 0.88
C GLU A 135 36.89 -7.94 1.57
N ALA A 136 36.27 -6.77 1.79
CA ALA A 136 34.96 -6.66 2.41
C ALA A 136 33.80 -6.97 1.46
N LEU A 137 34.05 -7.01 0.14
CA LEU A 137 33.03 -7.25 -0.90
C LEU A 137 32.67 -8.71 -1.11
N ALA A 138 33.49 -9.65 -0.64
CA ALA A 138 33.32 -11.09 -0.87
C ALA A 138 31.91 -11.65 -0.60
N PRO A 139 31.13 -11.18 0.40
CA PRO A 139 29.80 -11.72 0.64
C PRO A 139 28.77 -11.34 -0.43
N PHE A 140 28.98 -10.27 -1.21
CA PHE A 140 28.01 -9.84 -2.22
C PHE A 140 28.01 -10.75 -3.46
N GLY A 141 26.82 -10.95 -4.04
CA GLY A 141 26.70 -11.53 -5.38
C GLY A 141 27.02 -10.52 -6.49
N SER A 142 27.28 -11.01 -7.70
CA SER A 142 27.49 -10.17 -8.87
C SER A 142 26.23 -9.33 -9.19
N GLY A 143 26.44 -8.04 -9.48
CA GLY A 143 25.41 -7.08 -9.88
C GLY A 143 24.56 -6.51 -8.74
N VAL A 144 24.85 -6.86 -7.49
CA VAL A 144 24.04 -6.51 -6.32
C VAL A 144 24.43 -5.17 -5.71
N VAL A 145 25.73 -4.90 -5.65
CA VAL A 145 26.29 -3.70 -5.00
C VAL A 145 26.61 -2.64 -6.04
N THR A 146 26.24 -1.40 -5.76
CA THR A 146 26.59 -0.22 -6.57
C THR A 146 27.45 0.70 -5.72
N PHE A 147 28.66 1.03 -6.17
CA PHE A 147 29.48 2.05 -5.54
C PHE A 147 29.19 3.43 -6.14
N GLU A 148 28.93 4.40 -5.27
CA GLU A 148 28.57 5.76 -5.65
C GLU A 148 29.75 6.71 -5.40
N LEU A 149 30.22 7.36 -6.47
CA LEU A 149 31.37 8.26 -6.46
C LEU A 149 30.89 9.69 -6.73
N SER A 150 31.40 10.66 -5.99
CA SER A 150 31.20 12.07 -6.37
C SER A 150 31.99 12.44 -7.63
N PRO A 151 31.65 13.54 -8.35
CA PRO A 151 32.40 13.97 -9.51
C PRO A 151 33.86 14.32 -9.19
N GLN A 152 34.12 14.84 -7.98
CA GLN A 152 35.49 15.13 -7.55
C GLN A 152 36.26 13.84 -7.29
N ALA A 153 35.65 12.82 -6.68
CA ALA A 153 36.28 11.52 -6.49
C ALA A 153 36.57 10.85 -7.83
N PHE A 154 35.61 10.94 -8.75
CA PHE A 154 35.72 10.44 -10.13
C PHE A 154 36.84 11.10 -10.93
N ALA A 155 37.14 12.38 -10.68
CA ALA A 155 38.22 13.11 -11.37
C ALA A 155 39.64 12.70 -10.91
N THR A 156 39.77 11.85 -9.89
CA THR A 156 41.09 11.44 -9.39
C THR A 156 41.74 10.34 -10.24
N PRO A 157 43.08 10.28 -10.33
CA PRO A 157 43.78 9.23 -11.08
C PRO A 157 43.49 7.80 -10.58
N ALA A 158 43.14 7.66 -9.29
CA ALA A 158 42.84 6.38 -8.66
C ALA A 158 41.44 5.83 -9.01
N ALA A 159 40.50 6.70 -9.42
CA ALA A 159 39.11 6.30 -9.63
C ALA A 159 38.97 5.26 -10.74
N ARG A 160 39.65 5.45 -11.87
CA ARG A 160 39.53 4.56 -13.03
C ARG A 160 40.05 3.13 -12.75
N PRO A 161 41.29 2.93 -12.24
CA PRO A 161 41.74 1.60 -11.87
C PRO A 161 40.86 0.96 -10.79
N ALA A 162 40.40 1.72 -9.79
CA ALA A 162 39.55 1.20 -8.73
C ALA A 162 38.18 0.74 -9.26
N ALA A 163 37.52 1.56 -10.09
CA ALA A 163 36.25 1.23 -10.73
C ALA A 163 36.35 -0.04 -11.59
N MET A 164 37.44 -0.20 -12.36
CA MET A 164 37.68 -1.43 -13.13
C MET A 164 37.81 -2.67 -12.25
N ARG A 165 38.48 -2.55 -11.09
CA ARG A 165 38.63 -3.67 -10.14
C ARG A 165 37.32 -4.02 -9.46
N LEU A 166 36.55 -3.02 -9.05
CA LEU A 166 35.20 -3.20 -8.49
C LEU A 166 34.27 -3.88 -9.51
N ALA A 167 34.28 -3.40 -10.75
CA ALA A 167 33.49 -3.98 -11.85
C ALA A 167 33.91 -5.44 -12.15
N ALA A 168 35.21 -5.75 -12.12
CA ALA A 168 35.70 -7.12 -12.27
C ALA A 168 35.25 -8.06 -11.13
N ALA A 169 34.96 -7.52 -9.95
CA ALA A 169 34.34 -8.25 -8.84
C ALA A 169 32.81 -8.28 -8.90
N GLY A 170 32.20 -7.79 -9.98
CA GLY A 170 30.76 -7.79 -10.19
C GLY A 170 30.03 -6.62 -9.54
N ALA A 171 30.72 -5.58 -9.05
CA ALA A 171 30.06 -4.37 -8.58
C ALA A 171 29.68 -3.43 -9.74
N ARG A 172 28.63 -2.64 -9.53
CA ARG A 172 28.26 -1.53 -10.42
C ARG A 172 28.85 -0.22 -9.93
N ILE A 173 29.02 0.74 -10.83
CA ILE A 173 29.60 2.06 -10.52
C ILE A 173 28.60 3.16 -10.88
N ALA A 174 28.30 4.05 -9.93
CA ALA A 174 27.45 5.21 -10.11
C ALA A 174 28.23 6.50 -9.91
N LEU A 175 27.89 7.52 -10.70
CA LEU A 175 28.35 8.89 -10.47
C LEU A 175 27.24 9.67 -9.76
N ASP A 176 27.48 10.08 -8.52
CA ASP A 176 26.50 10.78 -7.68
C ASP A 176 26.57 12.30 -7.81
N GLY A 177 25.44 12.98 -7.54
CA GLY A 177 25.41 14.43 -7.42
C GLY A 177 25.71 15.21 -8.71
N VAL A 178 25.44 14.65 -9.88
CA VAL A 178 25.83 15.23 -11.16
C VAL A 178 24.98 16.47 -11.51
N GLY A 179 25.65 17.59 -11.77
CA GLY A 179 25.13 18.73 -12.54
C GLY A 179 25.68 18.73 -13.96
N ILE A 180 25.23 19.68 -14.80
CA ILE A 180 25.67 19.73 -16.21
C ILE A 180 27.19 19.96 -16.36
N ALA A 181 27.81 20.68 -15.42
CA ALA A 181 29.25 20.93 -15.40
C ALA A 181 30.07 19.70 -15.00
N ASP A 182 29.43 18.71 -14.37
CA ASP A 182 30.04 17.49 -13.86
C ASP A 182 29.79 16.28 -14.79
N ALA A 183 29.19 16.52 -15.96
CA ALA A 183 28.84 15.49 -16.92
C ALA A 183 30.07 14.70 -17.39
N PRO A 184 30.06 13.35 -17.32
CA PRO A 184 31.21 12.55 -17.70
C PRO A 184 31.41 12.55 -19.22
N GLY A 185 32.67 12.54 -19.66
CA GLY A 185 33.02 12.28 -21.06
C GLY A 185 32.81 10.82 -21.45
N ARG A 186 32.57 10.57 -22.75
CA ARG A 186 32.23 9.24 -23.31
C ARG A 186 33.15 8.08 -22.87
N THR A 187 34.46 8.29 -22.88
CA THR A 187 35.44 7.24 -22.55
C THR A 187 35.35 6.76 -21.11
N PHE A 188 35.03 7.66 -20.18
CA PHE A 188 34.87 7.31 -18.78
C PHE A 188 33.44 6.85 -18.47
N ALA A 189 32.43 7.41 -19.15
CA ALA A 189 31.05 6.94 -19.02
C ALA A 189 30.91 5.45 -19.36
N ALA A 190 31.76 4.89 -20.23
CA ALA A 190 31.81 3.46 -20.52
C ALA A 190 32.18 2.55 -19.32
N GLN A 191 32.61 3.13 -18.19
CA GLN A 191 32.93 2.42 -16.95
C GLN A 191 31.92 2.72 -15.83
N LEU A 192 30.86 3.46 -16.15
CA LEU A 192 29.76 3.75 -15.26
C LEU A 192 28.57 2.87 -15.67
N ASP A 193 27.74 2.54 -14.69
CA ASP A 193 26.46 1.89 -14.89
C ASP A 193 25.29 2.85 -14.66
N GLU A 194 25.55 3.95 -13.94
CA GLU A 194 24.52 4.81 -13.40
C GLU A 194 24.98 6.27 -13.21
N LEU A 195 24.05 7.19 -13.42
CA LEU A 195 24.24 8.63 -13.25
C LEU A 195 23.13 9.18 -12.36
N LYS A 196 23.47 9.71 -11.17
CA LYS A 196 22.52 10.32 -10.24
C LYS A 196 22.55 11.84 -10.40
N ILE A 197 21.42 12.40 -10.84
CA ILE A 197 21.22 13.82 -11.07
C ILE A 197 21.02 14.51 -9.72
N SER A 198 21.78 15.58 -9.47
CA SER A 198 21.80 16.24 -8.17
C SER A 198 20.44 16.78 -7.73
N ARG A 199 20.18 16.74 -6.42
CA ARG A 199 19.01 17.38 -5.78
C ARG A 199 18.88 18.86 -6.13
N ALA A 200 19.98 19.57 -6.34
CA ALA A 200 19.97 20.98 -6.69
C ALA A 200 19.33 21.24 -8.06
N VAL A 201 19.61 20.38 -9.06
CA VAL A 201 19.01 20.43 -10.39
C VAL A 201 17.55 20.01 -10.33
N VAL A 202 17.27 18.84 -9.73
CA VAL A 202 15.91 18.27 -9.63
C VAL A 202 14.95 19.24 -8.95
N ARG A 203 15.33 19.83 -7.81
CA ARG A 203 14.48 20.75 -7.06
C ARG A 203 14.11 22.01 -7.85
N ARG A 204 14.98 22.49 -8.73
CA ARG A 204 14.76 23.73 -9.51
C ARG A 204 14.01 23.47 -10.83
N ALA A 205 14.07 22.24 -11.35
CA ALA A 205 13.61 21.93 -12.70
C ALA A 205 12.10 22.14 -12.93
N THR A 206 11.29 22.15 -11.88
CA THR A 206 9.84 22.43 -11.96
C THR A 206 9.51 23.91 -12.14
N GLU A 207 10.40 24.81 -11.74
CA GLU A 207 10.17 26.26 -11.70
C GLU A 207 11.11 27.06 -12.60
N ASP A 208 12.31 26.53 -12.90
CA ASP A 208 13.36 27.21 -13.65
C ASP A 208 13.61 26.51 -15.00
N PRO A 209 13.28 27.16 -16.14
CA PRO A 209 13.51 26.62 -17.48
C PRO A 209 14.97 26.23 -17.75
N ARG A 210 15.95 26.89 -17.12
CA ARG A 210 17.37 26.52 -17.26
C ARG A 210 17.67 25.20 -16.56
N ALA A 211 17.20 25.05 -15.32
CA ALA A 211 17.35 23.79 -14.57
C ALA A 211 16.61 22.63 -15.25
N LEU A 212 15.45 22.91 -15.87
CA LEU A 212 14.74 21.94 -16.70
C LEU A 212 15.57 21.49 -17.91
N ALA A 213 16.19 22.43 -18.64
CA ALA A 213 17.06 22.11 -19.76
C ALA A 213 18.31 21.32 -19.32
N GLU A 214 18.91 21.68 -18.18
CA GLU A 214 20.01 20.93 -17.57
C GLU A 214 19.60 19.49 -17.24
N MET A 215 18.46 19.30 -16.55
CA MET A 215 17.95 17.97 -16.20
C MET A 215 17.68 17.12 -17.44
N ARG A 216 17.04 17.70 -18.47
CA ARG A 216 16.78 17.02 -19.74
C ARG A 216 18.08 16.54 -20.40
N SER A 217 19.08 17.43 -20.49
CA SER A 217 20.38 17.12 -21.09
C SER A 217 21.09 15.99 -20.37
N LEU A 218 21.03 15.95 -19.03
CA LEU A 218 21.62 14.88 -18.23
C LEU A 218 20.92 13.53 -18.42
N VAL A 219 19.59 13.52 -18.55
CA VAL A 219 18.83 12.30 -18.86
C VAL A 219 19.14 11.79 -20.27
N GLU A 220 19.25 12.69 -21.26
CA GLU A 220 19.66 12.35 -22.62
C GLU A 220 21.09 11.79 -22.67
N LEU A 221 22.03 12.41 -21.95
CA LEU A 221 23.40 11.92 -21.84
C LEU A 221 23.47 10.51 -21.24
N ALA A 222 22.71 10.26 -20.15
CA ALA A 222 22.64 8.93 -19.54
C ALA A 222 22.16 7.90 -20.56
N ARG A 223 21.12 8.24 -21.35
CA ARG A 223 20.60 7.37 -22.41
C ARG A 223 21.63 7.10 -23.51
N ASP A 224 22.32 8.13 -23.99
CA ASP A 224 23.33 8.02 -25.05
C ASP A 224 24.50 7.11 -24.64
N TYR A 225 24.85 7.14 -23.36
CA TYR A 225 25.89 6.30 -22.78
C TYR A 225 25.39 4.98 -22.19
N ARG A 226 24.08 4.69 -22.31
CA ARG A 226 23.43 3.48 -21.77
C ARG A 226 23.58 3.33 -20.26
N LEU A 227 23.60 4.44 -19.54
CA LEU A 227 23.60 4.52 -18.08
C LEU A 227 22.17 4.55 -17.56
N SER A 228 21.93 3.94 -16.39
CA SER A 228 20.70 4.20 -15.63
C SER A 228 20.72 5.63 -15.09
N SER A 229 19.62 6.36 -15.22
CA SER A 229 19.48 7.72 -14.66
C SER A 229 18.70 7.70 -13.35
N VAL A 230 19.17 8.44 -12.34
CA VAL A 230 18.48 8.57 -11.04
C VAL A 230 18.22 10.03 -10.74
N ALA A 231 16.97 10.43 -10.56
CA ALA A 231 16.63 11.76 -10.04
C ALA A 231 16.69 11.74 -8.50
N VAL A 232 17.67 12.44 -7.91
CA VAL A 232 17.86 12.52 -6.45
C VAL A 232 17.17 13.74 -5.88
N GLY A 233 16.57 13.60 -4.70
CA GLY A 233 15.91 14.69 -3.99
C GLY A 233 14.50 15.00 -4.48
N ILE A 234 13.78 13.98 -4.97
CA ILE A 234 12.34 14.10 -5.26
C ILE A 234 11.59 14.29 -3.94
N GLU A 235 11.04 15.48 -3.74
CA GLU A 235 10.33 15.88 -2.50
C GLU A 235 8.82 15.99 -2.68
N ASP A 236 8.35 16.10 -3.92
CA ASP A 236 6.94 16.21 -4.27
C ASP A 236 6.60 15.48 -5.57
N ARG A 237 5.29 15.41 -5.85
CA ARG A 237 4.74 14.76 -7.04
C ARG A 237 5.13 15.47 -8.34
N ALA A 238 5.23 16.80 -8.34
CA ALA A 238 5.55 17.56 -9.54
C ALA A 238 6.97 17.25 -10.04
N ALA A 239 7.95 17.19 -9.12
CA ALA A 239 9.31 16.79 -9.44
C ALA A 239 9.38 15.33 -9.93
N ARG A 240 8.59 14.42 -9.34
CA ARG A 240 8.49 13.02 -9.80
C ARG A 240 7.96 12.93 -11.21
N ASP A 241 6.84 13.59 -11.49
CA ASP A 241 6.14 13.51 -12.77
C ASP A 241 6.99 14.18 -13.87
N LEU A 242 7.69 15.27 -13.54
CA LEU A 242 8.68 15.87 -14.41
C LEU A 242 9.81 14.90 -14.75
N ALA A 243 10.44 14.28 -13.74
CA ALA A 243 11.51 13.31 -13.95
C ALA A 243 11.07 12.15 -14.86
N LEU A 244 9.87 11.59 -14.62
CA LEU A 244 9.29 10.55 -15.46
C LEU A 244 9.06 11.05 -16.90
N SER A 245 8.53 12.26 -17.09
CA SER A 245 8.26 12.83 -18.43
C SER A 245 9.51 13.04 -19.27
N LEU A 246 10.66 13.30 -18.64
CA LEU A 246 11.97 13.41 -19.30
C LEU A 246 12.55 12.03 -19.66
N GLY A 247 11.93 10.96 -19.18
CA GLY A 247 12.37 9.58 -19.37
C GLY A 247 13.51 9.19 -18.43
N CYS A 248 13.54 9.76 -17.21
CA CYS A 248 14.43 9.30 -16.15
C CYS A 248 13.99 7.92 -15.64
N ASP A 249 14.94 7.04 -15.33
CA ASP A 249 14.65 5.64 -15.02
C ASP A 249 14.24 5.45 -13.56
N LEU A 250 14.99 6.07 -12.64
CA LEU A 250 14.90 5.84 -11.21
C LEU A 250 14.74 7.15 -10.42
N ALA A 251 14.23 7.06 -9.20
CA ALA A 251 14.07 8.18 -8.29
C ALA A 251 14.42 7.84 -6.85
N GLN A 252 14.93 8.85 -6.16
CA GLN A 252 15.24 8.82 -4.74
C GLN A 252 14.89 10.17 -4.11
N GLY A 253 14.30 10.16 -2.92
CA GLY A 253 13.96 11.40 -2.21
C GLY A 253 12.85 11.20 -1.19
N TYR A 254 12.52 12.24 -0.44
CA TYR A 254 11.56 12.13 0.66
C TYR A 254 10.13 11.86 0.22
N PHE A 255 9.80 12.17 -1.03
CA PHE A 255 8.53 11.75 -1.65
C PHE A 255 8.45 10.23 -1.82
N VAL A 256 9.59 9.57 -2.07
CA VAL A 256 9.70 8.12 -2.15
C VAL A 256 9.73 7.53 -0.74
N SER A 257 10.77 7.87 0.02
CA SER A 257 10.93 7.52 1.43
C SER A 257 12.12 8.26 2.04
N ARG A 258 12.07 8.49 3.35
CA ARG A 258 13.25 8.89 4.12
C ARG A 258 14.17 7.69 4.34
N PRO A 259 15.45 7.90 4.73
CA PRO A 259 16.32 6.80 5.13
C PRO A 259 15.71 5.98 6.30
N LEU A 260 15.57 4.68 6.11
CA LEU A 260 14.90 3.75 7.03
C LEU A 260 15.91 2.90 7.81
N VAL A 261 15.50 2.31 8.93
CA VAL A 261 16.22 1.14 9.47
C VAL A 261 15.91 -0.11 8.64
N PRO A 262 16.78 -1.14 8.67
CA PRO A 262 16.54 -2.42 8.01
C PRO A 262 15.15 -3.00 8.18
N ASP A 263 14.64 -3.05 9.41
CA ASP A 263 13.34 -3.69 9.71
C ASP A 263 12.17 -2.99 9.04
N ARG A 264 12.32 -1.70 8.69
CA ARG A 264 11.31 -0.90 8.01
C ARG A 264 11.41 -1.00 6.49
N LEU A 265 12.36 -1.78 5.95
CA LEU A 265 12.47 -2.06 4.51
C LEU A 265 11.65 -3.26 4.04
N GLY A 266 11.00 -3.99 4.94
CA GLY A 266 10.00 -5.04 4.63
C GLY A 266 9.13 -4.75 3.38
N PRO A 267 8.56 -3.55 3.23
CA PRO A 267 7.68 -3.19 2.10
C PRO A 267 8.36 -3.16 0.74
N TRP A 268 9.67 -2.95 0.76
CA TRP A 268 10.51 -2.78 -0.42
C TRP A 268 11.26 -4.07 -0.78
N ARG A 269 11.20 -5.09 0.09
CA ARG A 269 11.86 -6.38 -0.08
C ARG A 269 11.02 -7.24 -1.02
N LYS A 270 11.35 -7.22 -2.32
CA LYS A 270 10.78 -8.16 -3.29
C LYS A 270 11.20 -9.59 -2.96
N TRP A 271 10.24 -10.48 -2.73
CA TRP A 271 10.47 -11.92 -2.73
C TRP A 271 10.70 -12.37 -4.18
N ALA A 272 11.75 -13.15 -4.42
CA ALA A 272 12.11 -13.57 -5.78
C ALA A 272 11.07 -14.53 -6.38
N ALA A 273 10.06 -13.99 -7.07
CA ALA A 273 9.34 -14.61 -8.16
C ALA A 273 8.79 -13.52 -9.11
N GLY A 274 8.88 -13.76 -10.41
CA GLY A 274 8.74 -12.74 -11.45
C GLY A 274 7.33 -12.27 -11.77
N VAL A 275 7.31 -11.30 -12.69
CA VAL A 275 6.18 -10.72 -13.44
C VAL A 275 5.48 -9.50 -12.80
N ALA A 276 5.26 -8.52 -13.68
CA ALA A 276 4.89 -7.13 -13.49
C ALA A 276 3.51 -6.94 -12.84
N LEU A 277 3.33 -5.83 -12.10
CA LEU A 277 2.01 -5.23 -11.90
C LEU A 277 2.03 -3.71 -12.11
N THR A 278 1.28 -3.32 -13.12
CA THR A 278 0.45 -2.12 -13.25
C THR A 278 -0.40 -1.86 -12.00
N GLY A 279 -0.54 -0.59 -11.59
CA GLY A 279 -1.57 -0.19 -10.61
C GLY A 279 -1.28 1.12 -9.88
N SER A 280 -1.91 2.21 -10.34
CA SER A 280 -1.85 3.59 -9.84
C SER A 280 -2.39 3.80 -8.41
N LEU A 281 -1.86 4.82 -7.73
CA LEU A 281 -2.51 5.51 -6.61
C LEU A 281 -2.46 7.02 -6.86
N THR A 282 -3.64 7.63 -7.04
CA THR A 282 -3.81 9.06 -7.34
C THR A 282 -4.48 9.76 -6.15
N LEU A 283 -3.85 10.85 -5.68
CA LEU A 283 -4.22 11.66 -4.51
C LEU A 283 -5.27 12.74 -4.80
N THR A 284 -6.16 13.00 -3.84
CA THR A 284 -6.91 14.27 -3.71
C THR A 284 -6.73 14.85 -2.31
N THR A 285 -6.40 16.14 -2.26
CA THR A 285 -6.05 16.98 -1.10
C THR A 285 -7.28 17.48 -0.33
N PHE A 286 -7.25 17.45 1.01
CA PHE A 286 -7.95 18.43 1.85
C PHE A 286 -7.18 18.75 3.13
N ALA A 287 -7.12 20.04 3.44
CA ALA A 287 -6.37 20.68 4.52
C ALA A 287 -7.12 20.63 5.87
N GLY A 288 -6.39 20.63 6.99
CA GLY A 288 -7.00 20.82 8.31
C GLY A 288 -6.07 20.59 9.50
N LEU A 289 -5.39 21.64 9.91
CA LEU A 289 -4.54 21.84 11.10
C LEU A 289 -5.04 21.22 12.43
N GLY A 290 -4.09 20.79 13.29
CA GLY A 290 -4.33 20.64 14.73
C GLY A 290 -3.14 20.08 15.54
N LYS A 291 -2.31 20.97 16.10
CA LYS A 291 -1.28 20.73 17.14
C LYS A 291 -1.93 20.10 18.42
N ALA A 292 -1.28 19.51 19.44
CA ALA A 292 0.08 19.64 19.96
C ALA A 292 0.37 18.58 21.06
N ALA A 293 1.67 18.31 21.27
CA ALA A 293 2.36 18.24 22.56
C ALA A 293 2.21 16.98 23.44
N ALA A 294 3.30 16.21 23.63
CA ALA A 294 4.32 16.33 24.72
C ALA A 294 3.83 15.58 25.98
N SER A 295 4.60 14.77 26.71
CA SER A 295 6.04 14.76 27.00
C SER A 295 6.36 13.56 27.90
N GLY A 296 7.63 13.15 27.92
CA GLY A 296 8.31 12.63 29.11
C GLY A 296 8.46 11.10 29.15
N SER A 297 9.55 10.50 28.70
CA SER A 297 10.93 10.47 29.25
C SER A 297 11.06 9.65 30.55
N GLY A 298 11.74 8.51 30.46
CA GLY A 298 12.11 7.67 31.61
C GLY A 298 13.02 6.51 31.19
N GLN A 299 14.27 6.84 30.89
CA GLN A 299 15.42 6.00 30.53
C GLN A 299 15.89 5.21 31.78
N GLN A 300 16.26 3.92 31.77
CA GLN A 300 17.63 3.39 31.55
C GLN A 300 17.68 1.90 31.98
N THR A 301 17.99 0.94 31.10
CA THR A 301 19.30 0.27 30.83
C THR A 301 19.71 -0.89 31.76
N PRO A 302 20.47 -1.88 31.24
CA PRO A 302 20.22 -3.31 31.48
C PRO A 302 21.44 -4.04 32.06
N THR A 303 21.34 -5.36 32.25
CA THR A 303 22.51 -6.21 32.52
C THR A 303 22.42 -7.51 31.73
N LEU A 304 23.50 -7.82 31.03
CA LEU A 304 23.71 -9.00 30.19
C LEU A 304 24.45 -10.08 30.98
N ALA A 305 24.05 -11.35 30.83
CA ALA A 305 24.88 -12.51 31.18
C ALA A 305 24.74 -13.61 30.10
N LYS A 306 25.88 -14.24 29.79
CA LYS A 306 26.12 -15.27 28.76
C LYS A 306 25.76 -16.68 29.24
N GLY A 307 25.31 -17.56 28.34
CA GLY A 307 25.74 -18.98 28.34
C GLY A 307 24.71 -20.08 27.99
N VAL A 308 24.98 -20.78 26.88
CA VAL A 308 24.83 -22.24 26.60
C VAL A 308 23.41 -22.85 26.40
N LEU A 309 23.38 -23.80 25.44
CA LEU A 309 22.25 -24.47 24.80
C LEU A 309 21.57 -25.62 25.59
N GLN A 310 20.27 -25.77 25.29
CA GLN A 310 19.41 -26.97 25.19
C GLN A 310 18.51 -27.48 26.36
N THR A 311 17.24 -27.67 25.96
CA THR A 311 16.15 -28.58 26.41
C THR A 311 15.11 -28.18 27.49
N ALA A 312 13.88 -27.97 26.98
CA ALA A 312 12.53 -28.37 27.45
C ALA A 312 11.74 -27.60 28.54
N CYS A 313 10.45 -27.41 28.19
CA CYS A 313 9.24 -27.05 28.97
C CYS A 313 8.94 -25.58 29.36
N SER A 314 8.18 -24.95 28.46
CA SER A 314 6.94 -24.15 28.64
C SER A 314 6.64 -23.47 29.99
N ILE A 315 6.54 -22.14 29.93
CA ILE A 315 5.54 -21.33 30.64
C ILE A 315 4.94 -20.36 29.59
N ASP A 316 3.64 -20.50 29.33
CA ASP A 316 2.74 -19.50 28.71
C ASP A 316 2.31 -18.51 29.82
N LEU A 317 2.07 -17.19 29.69
CA LEU A 317 1.96 -16.11 28.68
C LEU A 317 2.04 -14.77 29.51
N PRO A 318 1.94 -13.55 28.95
CA PRO A 318 2.25 -13.05 27.61
C PRO A 318 3.39 -12.01 27.67
N SER A 319 4.19 -11.89 26.62
CA SER A 319 4.93 -10.64 26.40
C SER A 319 4.48 -10.08 25.06
N VAL A 320 3.57 -9.12 25.15
CA VAL A 320 3.31 -8.12 24.11
C VAL A 320 4.67 -7.66 23.59
N GLU A 321 5.04 -8.05 22.36
CA GLU A 321 6.18 -7.46 21.69
C GLU A 321 5.79 -6.03 21.30
N SER A 322 6.06 -5.10 22.21
CA SER A 322 6.02 -3.68 21.92
C SER A 322 7.13 -3.33 20.94
N ARG A 323 6.83 -3.48 19.64
CA ARG A 323 7.73 -3.21 18.52
C ARG A 323 7.07 -2.41 17.41
N SER A 324 6.17 -1.49 17.74
CA SER A 324 5.75 -0.49 16.73
C SER A 324 5.16 0.81 17.28
N GLY A 325 4.86 0.90 18.57
CA GLY A 325 3.93 1.93 19.08
C GLY A 325 2.46 1.57 18.85
N LEU A 326 2.20 0.41 18.22
CA LEU A 326 0.96 -0.36 18.32
C LEU A 326 1.31 -1.66 19.04
N ASP A 327 0.67 -1.87 20.16
CA ASP A 327 0.73 -3.13 20.89
C ASP A 327 -0.39 -4.01 20.33
N LEU A 328 -0.02 -5.08 19.62
CA LEU A 328 -0.92 -6.04 19.02
C LEU A 328 -0.91 -7.33 19.84
N GLU A 329 -2.06 -7.74 20.34
CA GLU A 329 -2.28 -9.05 20.93
C GLU A 329 -2.60 -10.06 19.83
N CYS A 330 -1.96 -11.22 19.84
CA CYS A 330 -2.26 -12.30 18.92
C CYS A 330 -3.23 -13.29 19.59
N VAL A 331 -4.42 -13.42 19.03
CA VAL A 331 -5.39 -14.48 19.31
C VAL A 331 -5.25 -15.53 18.22
N ARG A 332 -4.77 -16.71 18.57
CA ARG A 332 -4.72 -17.83 17.62
C ARG A 332 -6.08 -18.50 17.55
N GLY A 333 -6.74 -18.39 16.40
CA GLY A 333 -7.94 -19.16 16.09
C GLY A 333 -7.59 -20.55 15.57
N ASP A 334 -8.61 -21.29 15.15
CA ASP A 334 -8.48 -22.63 14.54
C ASP A 334 -8.25 -22.51 13.02
N ARG A 335 -8.80 -21.48 12.38
CA ARG A 335 -8.69 -21.25 10.93
C ARG A 335 -7.88 -20.01 10.57
N ALA A 336 -7.85 -18.98 11.43
CA ALA A 336 -7.07 -17.75 11.20
C ALA A 336 -6.30 -17.31 12.45
N ASP A 337 -5.25 -16.51 12.23
CA ASP A 337 -4.57 -15.80 13.31
C ASP A 337 -5.05 -14.34 13.33
N LEU A 338 -5.53 -13.89 14.49
CA LEU A 338 -6.06 -12.54 14.67
C LEU A 338 -5.09 -11.71 15.52
N TYR A 339 -4.59 -10.62 14.95
CA TYR A 339 -3.73 -9.63 15.61
C TYR A 339 -4.55 -8.38 15.92
N VAL A 340 -4.83 -8.12 17.20
CA VAL A 340 -5.75 -7.05 17.64
C VAL A 340 -4.99 -6.00 18.42
N GLU A 341 -5.23 -4.74 18.09
CA GLU A 341 -4.76 -3.61 18.90
C GLU A 341 -5.25 -3.71 20.34
N GLU A 342 -4.33 -3.62 21.31
CA GLU A 342 -4.61 -3.78 22.75
C GLU A 342 -5.72 -2.85 23.27
N SER A 343 -5.92 -1.70 22.63
CA SER A 343 -6.98 -0.74 22.99
C SER A 343 -8.41 -1.24 22.69
N ILE A 344 -8.55 -2.32 21.92
CA ILE A 344 -9.84 -2.93 21.56
C ILE A 344 -10.35 -3.76 22.74
N ALA A 345 -11.60 -3.54 23.14
CA ALA A 345 -12.21 -4.25 24.27
C ALA A 345 -12.24 -5.77 24.04
N PRO A 346 -11.95 -6.61 25.07
CA PRO A 346 -11.94 -8.07 24.94
C PRO A 346 -13.22 -8.65 24.35
N ALA A 347 -14.40 -8.11 24.71
CA ALA A 347 -15.67 -8.56 24.15
C ALA A 347 -15.78 -8.34 22.63
N VAL A 348 -15.20 -7.25 22.11
CA VAL A 348 -15.16 -6.97 20.66
C VAL A 348 -14.17 -7.89 19.97
N ARG A 349 -13.00 -8.11 20.58
CA ARG A 349 -11.97 -9.04 20.10
C ARG A 349 -12.53 -10.47 19.99
N ASP A 350 -13.19 -10.96 21.03
CA ASP A 350 -13.74 -12.32 21.06
C ASP A 350 -14.89 -12.47 20.05
N ALA A 351 -15.74 -11.44 19.90
CA ALA A 351 -16.78 -11.41 18.87
C ALA A 351 -16.20 -11.39 17.45
N LEU A 352 -15.10 -10.65 17.23
CA LEU A 352 -14.40 -10.60 15.94
C LEU A 352 -13.74 -11.94 15.61
N ALA A 353 -13.08 -12.59 16.56
CA ALA A 353 -12.50 -13.92 16.38
C ALA A 353 -13.58 -14.94 15.99
N ALA A 354 -14.73 -14.93 16.69
CA ALA A 354 -15.87 -15.78 16.35
C ALA A 354 -16.45 -15.47 14.97
N ALA A 355 -16.48 -14.21 14.56
CA ALA A 355 -16.92 -13.80 13.23
C ALA A 355 -15.99 -14.31 12.13
N ILE A 356 -14.66 -14.20 12.32
CA ILE A 356 -13.66 -14.72 11.38
C ILE A 356 -13.84 -16.23 11.16
N GLU A 357 -13.96 -17.01 12.23
CA GLU A 357 -14.12 -18.47 12.12
C GLU A 357 -15.41 -18.86 11.38
N ARG A 358 -16.52 -18.19 11.70
CA ARG A 358 -17.81 -18.41 11.05
C ARG A 358 -17.76 -18.02 9.57
N ASP A 359 -17.25 -16.84 9.27
CA ASP A 359 -17.27 -16.28 7.92
C ASP A 359 -16.23 -16.95 7.00
N MET A 360 -15.11 -17.44 7.53
CA MET A 360 -14.22 -18.32 6.78
C MET A 360 -14.94 -19.58 6.30
N ALA A 361 -15.70 -20.25 7.17
CA ALA A 361 -16.44 -21.45 6.77
C ALA A 361 -17.44 -21.15 5.65
N THR A 362 -18.16 -20.04 5.74
CA THR A 362 -19.09 -19.59 4.68
C THR A 362 -18.37 -19.29 3.37
N VAL A 363 -17.26 -18.54 3.41
CA VAL A 363 -16.51 -18.18 2.20
C VAL A 363 -15.89 -19.40 1.52
N GLU A 364 -15.39 -20.36 2.30
CA GLU A 364 -14.85 -21.62 1.75
C GLU A 364 -15.94 -22.49 1.11
N GLU A 365 -17.14 -22.53 1.72
CA GLU A 365 -18.30 -23.24 1.17
C GLU A 365 -18.79 -22.58 -0.12
N ASP A 366 -18.97 -21.25 -0.11
CA ASP A 366 -19.46 -20.47 -1.26
C ASP A 366 -18.49 -20.45 -2.44
N LEU A 367 -17.19 -20.57 -2.20
CA LEU A 367 -16.19 -20.62 -3.28
C LEU A 367 -15.74 -22.04 -3.61
N GLY A 368 -16.10 -23.05 -2.83
CA GLY A 368 -15.68 -24.44 -3.05
C GLY A 368 -14.18 -24.68 -2.86
N HIS A 369 -13.48 -23.76 -2.19
CA HIS A 369 -12.03 -23.83 -1.92
C HIS A 369 -11.75 -23.61 -0.43
N SER A 370 -10.72 -24.28 0.08
CA SER A 370 -10.18 -23.98 1.42
C SER A 370 -8.93 -23.13 1.32
N PHE A 371 -8.72 -22.27 2.31
CA PHE A 371 -7.45 -21.55 2.42
C PHE A 371 -6.28 -22.53 2.59
N ALA A 372 -5.28 -22.46 1.72
CA ALA A 372 -4.06 -23.25 1.78
C ALA A 372 -3.15 -22.81 2.95
N SER A 373 -3.24 -21.54 3.33
CA SER A 373 -2.55 -20.98 4.48
C SER A 373 -3.50 -20.21 5.37
N ARG A 374 -3.27 -20.26 6.69
CA ARG A 374 -4.09 -19.50 7.64
C ARG A 374 -3.97 -18.00 7.35
N PRO A 375 -5.06 -17.30 7.03
CA PRO A 375 -4.99 -15.87 6.82
C PRO A 375 -4.66 -15.15 8.13
N ALA A 376 -3.83 -14.12 8.03
CA ALA A 376 -3.51 -13.25 9.15
C ALA A 376 -4.44 -12.03 9.12
N VAL A 377 -5.32 -11.89 10.11
CA VAL A 377 -6.27 -10.78 10.24
C VAL A 377 -5.75 -9.79 11.26
N TYR A 378 -5.71 -8.51 10.92
CA TYR A 378 -5.22 -7.43 11.77
C TYR A 378 -6.34 -6.45 12.05
N ALA A 379 -6.65 -6.21 13.32
CA ALA A 379 -7.73 -5.31 13.72
C ALA A 379 -7.20 -4.09 14.46
N PHE A 380 -7.60 -2.92 13.98
CA PHE A 380 -7.22 -1.63 14.55
C PHE A 380 -8.44 -0.86 15.03
N ALA A 381 -8.32 -0.23 16.20
CA ALA A 381 -9.42 0.44 16.88
C ALA A 381 -9.85 1.74 16.19
N SER A 382 -8.91 2.42 15.52
CA SER A 382 -9.11 3.75 14.97
C SER A 382 -8.53 3.89 13.56
N ARG A 383 -9.00 4.89 12.81
CA ARG A 383 -8.39 5.29 11.52
C ARG A 383 -6.90 5.61 11.67
N THR A 384 -6.51 6.21 12.79
CA THR A 384 -5.12 6.59 13.04
C THR A 384 -4.24 5.37 13.27
N SER A 385 -4.66 4.45 14.13
CA SER A 385 -3.95 3.19 14.39
C SER A 385 -3.97 2.27 13.17
N PHE A 386 -5.07 2.23 12.41
CA PHE A 386 -5.15 1.54 11.13
C PHE A 386 -4.17 2.11 10.09
N ALA A 387 -4.18 3.42 9.85
CA ALA A 387 -3.22 4.06 8.93
C ALA A 387 -1.78 3.83 9.38
N PHE A 388 -1.53 3.87 10.68
CA PHE A 388 -0.22 3.62 11.24
C PHE A 388 0.18 2.15 11.11
N GLY A 389 -0.73 1.20 11.31
CA GLY A 389 -0.53 -0.23 11.08
C GLY A 389 -0.22 -0.55 9.61
N LEU A 390 -1.01 0.00 8.69
CA LEU A 390 -0.74 -0.05 7.25
C LEU A 390 0.67 0.44 6.89
N GLN A 391 1.14 1.52 7.50
CA GLN A 391 2.50 2.03 7.26
C GLN A 391 3.58 1.15 7.90
N THR A 392 3.36 0.76 9.15
CA THR A 392 4.41 0.20 10.00
C THR A 392 4.57 -1.30 9.89
N VAL A 393 3.46 -2.02 9.67
CA VAL A 393 3.38 -3.47 9.53
C VAL A 393 3.43 -3.86 8.06
N PHE A 394 2.64 -3.19 7.22
CA PHE A 394 2.45 -3.58 5.81
C PHE A 394 3.20 -2.70 4.81
N GLY A 395 3.73 -1.55 5.25
CA GLY A 395 4.55 -0.72 4.38
C GLY A 395 3.88 0.20 3.41
N VAL A 396 2.58 0.39 3.57
CA VAL A 396 1.80 1.31 2.76
C VAL A 396 2.37 2.72 2.93
N ARG A 397 2.53 3.48 1.84
CA ARG A 397 3.04 4.86 1.93
C ARG A 397 2.12 5.69 2.81
N GLY A 398 2.69 6.57 3.63
CA GLY A 398 1.91 7.36 4.60
C GLY A 398 0.67 8.09 4.05
N PRO A 399 0.78 8.79 2.91
CA PRO A 399 -0.39 9.41 2.27
C PRO A 399 -1.46 8.40 1.85
N ASP A 400 -1.05 7.25 1.30
CA ASP A 400 -1.96 6.20 0.86
C ASP A 400 -2.64 5.54 2.06
N ALA A 401 -1.89 5.27 3.12
CA ALA A 401 -2.42 4.68 4.35
C ALA A 401 -3.45 5.60 5.02
N GLY A 402 -3.23 6.91 4.99
CA GLY A 402 -4.22 7.89 5.47
C GLY A 402 -5.49 7.92 4.63
N LEU A 403 -5.37 7.85 3.29
CA LEU A 403 -6.52 7.78 2.38
C LEU A 403 -7.30 6.48 2.56
N LEU A 404 -6.59 5.36 2.63
CA LEU A 404 -7.15 4.03 2.86
C LEU A 404 -7.87 3.96 4.22
N ALA A 405 -7.29 4.55 5.27
CA ALA A 405 -7.94 4.65 6.57
C ALA A 405 -9.19 5.54 6.57
N ALA A 406 -9.24 6.55 5.69
CA ALA A 406 -10.40 7.42 5.57
C ALA A 406 -11.54 6.77 4.80
N ALA A 407 -11.23 5.93 3.81
CA ALA A 407 -12.19 5.39 2.86
C ALA A 407 -12.68 3.96 3.18
N ASN A 408 -11.90 3.15 3.91
CA ASN A 408 -12.16 1.71 4.01
C ASN A 408 -12.40 1.22 5.44
N GLY A 409 -13.32 0.26 5.57
CA GLY A 409 -13.56 -0.54 6.79
C GLY A 409 -12.66 -1.77 6.88
N GLY A 410 -12.23 -2.30 5.74
CA GLY A 410 -11.33 -3.44 5.59
C GLY A 410 -10.47 -3.30 4.33
N ILE A 411 -9.31 -3.95 4.32
CA ILE A 411 -8.45 -4.07 3.14
C ILE A 411 -7.77 -5.43 3.16
N THR A 412 -7.86 -6.13 2.04
CA THR A 412 -7.09 -7.33 1.76
C THR A 412 -5.79 -6.96 1.08
N LEU A 413 -4.70 -7.57 1.55
CA LEU A 413 -3.34 -7.42 1.03
C LEU A 413 -2.86 -8.80 0.54
N PRO A 414 -3.27 -9.25 -0.66
CA PRO A 414 -3.07 -10.64 -1.09
C PRO A 414 -1.61 -11.08 -1.10
N ARG A 415 -0.70 -10.19 -1.50
CA ARG A 415 0.74 -10.47 -1.54
C ARG A 415 1.37 -10.61 -0.16
N GLN A 416 0.75 -10.04 0.86
CA GLN A 416 1.18 -10.12 2.25
C GLN A 416 0.44 -11.24 3.01
N GLY A 417 -0.55 -11.88 2.39
CA GLY A 417 -1.41 -12.88 3.05
C GLY A 417 -2.16 -12.29 4.25
N ALA A 418 -2.47 -10.99 4.20
CA ALA A 418 -3.00 -10.25 5.34
C ALA A 418 -4.31 -9.55 5.02
N ILE A 419 -5.22 -9.56 5.99
CA ILE A 419 -6.45 -8.77 5.98
C ILE A 419 -6.32 -7.74 7.09
N VAL A 420 -6.70 -6.50 6.81
CA VAL A 420 -6.56 -5.40 7.75
C VAL A 420 -7.92 -4.74 7.94
N ILE A 421 -8.41 -4.69 9.17
CA ILE A 421 -9.73 -4.18 9.54
C ILE A 421 -9.60 -2.90 10.37
N ASN A 422 -10.41 -1.90 10.01
CA ASN A 422 -10.55 -0.62 10.69
C ASN A 422 -11.88 -0.57 11.43
N LEU A 423 -11.89 -0.93 12.71
CA LEU A 423 -13.13 -1.03 13.48
C LEU A 423 -13.88 0.30 13.61
N GLN A 424 -13.18 1.44 13.54
CA GLN A 424 -13.84 2.75 13.57
C GLN A 424 -14.70 3.02 12.31
N ASN A 425 -14.35 2.42 11.18
CA ASN A 425 -15.11 2.54 9.93
C ASN A 425 -16.16 1.44 9.75
N VAL A 426 -16.30 0.57 10.76
CA VAL A 426 -17.29 -0.50 10.81
C VAL A 426 -18.29 -0.27 11.98
N PRO A 427 -18.84 0.95 12.19
CA PRO A 427 -19.75 1.18 13.31
C PRO A 427 -21.12 0.57 13.04
N ASN A 428 -21.66 -0.18 14.01
CA ASN A 428 -22.99 -0.81 14.01
C ASN A 428 -23.15 -2.11 13.20
N ASP A 429 -22.07 -2.69 12.68
CA ASP A 429 -22.10 -4.05 12.14
C ASP A 429 -21.84 -5.05 13.27
N LYS A 430 -22.91 -5.58 13.86
CA LYS A 430 -22.78 -6.57 14.95
C LYS A 430 -22.23 -7.91 14.47
N ASP A 431 -22.31 -8.17 13.17
CA ASP A 431 -21.94 -9.46 12.58
C ASP A 431 -20.54 -9.41 11.93
N PHE A 432 -19.94 -8.21 11.82
CA PHE A 432 -18.66 -7.97 11.14
C PHE A 432 -18.67 -8.48 9.69
N ALA A 433 -19.73 -8.19 8.94
CA ALA A 433 -19.88 -8.55 7.53
C ALA A 433 -18.67 -8.14 6.67
N ILE A 434 -18.01 -7.03 7.01
CA ILE A 434 -16.75 -6.61 6.37
C ILE A 434 -15.65 -7.69 6.41
N VAL A 435 -15.61 -8.53 7.45
CA VAL A 435 -14.63 -9.62 7.55
C VAL A 435 -14.89 -10.64 6.46
N ARG A 436 -16.16 -10.98 6.21
CA ARG A 436 -16.54 -11.88 5.12
C ARG A 436 -16.18 -11.28 3.76
N HIS A 437 -16.40 -9.98 3.57
CA HIS A 437 -16.02 -9.26 2.35
C HIS A 437 -14.51 -9.38 2.08
N GLU A 438 -13.67 -9.09 3.08
CA GLU A 438 -12.22 -9.18 2.92
C GLU A 438 -11.71 -10.63 2.80
N LEU A 439 -12.30 -11.58 3.53
CA LEU A 439 -11.98 -13.00 3.37
C LEU A 439 -12.29 -13.50 1.95
N THR A 440 -13.35 -12.99 1.34
CA THR A 440 -13.69 -13.31 -0.04
C THR A 440 -12.58 -12.87 -0.99
N HIS A 441 -12.11 -11.62 -0.89
CA HIS A 441 -10.97 -11.16 -1.68
C HIS A 441 -9.73 -12.02 -1.43
N ALA A 442 -9.43 -12.35 -0.17
CA ALA A 442 -8.26 -13.14 0.17
C ALA A 442 -8.30 -14.53 -0.48
N LEU A 443 -9.43 -15.24 -0.40
CA LEU A 443 -9.57 -16.56 -1.00
C LEU A 443 -9.58 -16.48 -2.53
N VAL A 444 -10.31 -15.52 -3.12
CA VAL A 444 -10.33 -15.31 -4.58
C VAL A 444 -8.91 -15.11 -5.11
N HIS A 445 -8.12 -14.20 -4.52
CA HIS A 445 -6.75 -13.93 -4.97
C HIS A 445 -5.76 -15.06 -4.65
N GLU A 446 -6.10 -15.96 -3.73
CA GLU A 446 -5.37 -17.21 -3.52
C GLU A 446 -5.67 -18.22 -4.65
N ILE A 447 -6.94 -18.37 -5.04
CA ILE A 447 -7.39 -19.25 -6.14
C ILE A 447 -6.83 -18.77 -7.47
N VAL A 448 -7.07 -17.50 -7.83
CA VAL A 448 -6.70 -16.97 -9.15
C VAL A 448 -5.22 -16.59 -9.24
N GLY A 449 -4.56 -16.48 -8.09
CA GLY A 449 -3.19 -16.01 -7.96
C GLY A 449 -3.07 -14.48 -7.89
N VAL A 450 -2.18 -13.99 -7.04
CA VAL A 450 -1.98 -12.56 -6.68
C VAL A 450 -1.64 -11.61 -7.83
N ASN A 451 -1.38 -12.14 -9.03
CA ASN A 451 -1.08 -11.35 -10.23
C ASN A 451 -2.16 -11.45 -11.31
N ALA A 452 -3.24 -12.21 -11.08
CA ALA A 452 -4.36 -12.27 -12.00
C ALA A 452 -5.07 -10.91 -12.08
N SER A 453 -5.46 -10.53 -13.30
CA SER A 453 -6.23 -9.32 -13.53
C SER A 453 -7.72 -9.67 -13.55
N LEU A 454 -8.43 -9.26 -12.50
CA LEU A 454 -9.88 -9.33 -12.42
C LEU A 454 -10.47 -7.92 -12.65
N PRO A 455 -11.64 -7.80 -13.30
CA PRO A 455 -12.39 -6.56 -13.29
C PRO A 455 -12.75 -6.15 -11.86
N ALA A 456 -12.59 -4.86 -11.51
CA ALA A 456 -12.91 -4.37 -10.17
C ALA A 456 -14.38 -4.61 -9.80
N TRP A 457 -15.31 -4.36 -10.73
CA TRP A 457 -16.73 -4.66 -10.52
C TRP A 457 -17.01 -6.14 -10.26
N PHE A 458 -16.16 -7.05 -10.74
CA PHE A 458 -16.32 -8.49 -10.48
C PHE A 458 -15.81 -8.84 -9.09
N ASP A 459 -14.58 -8.43 -8.75
CA ASP A 459 -13.96 -8.74 -7.46
C ASP A 459 -14.76 -8.13 -6.29
N GLU A 460 -15.07 -6.84 -6.38
CA GLU A 460 -15.88 -6.12 -5.38
C GLU A 460 -17.33 -6.61 -5.36
N GLY A 461 -17.86 -6.98 -6.52
CA GLY A 461 -19.23 -7.49 -6.65
C GLY A 461 -19.42 -8.85 -6.02
N LEU A 462 -18.44 -9.75 -6.16
CA LEU A 462 -18.45 -11.10 -5.59
C LEU A 462 -18.34 -11.04 -4.07
N ALA A 463 -17.38 -10.25 -3.56
CA ALA A 463 -17.24 -9.99 -2.13
C ALA A 463 -18.53 -9.38 -1.54
N THR A 464 -19.16 -8.43 -2.25
CA THR A 464 -20.43 -7.83 -1.81
C THR A 464 -21.60 -8.83 -1.82
N GLN A 465 -21.66 -9.77 -2.79
CA GLN A 465 -22.72 -10.77 -2.83
C GLN A 465 -22.63 -11.74 -1.65
N ILE A 466 -21.42 -12.25 -1.36
CA ILE A 466 -21.15 -13.16 -0.25
C ILE A 466 -21.35 -12.43 1.10
N GLU A 467 -20.93 -11.17 1.22
CA GLU A 467 -21.21 -10.32 2.39
C GLU A 467 -22.72 -10.26 2.71
N ARG A 468 -23.55 -10.00 1.68
CA ARG A 468 -25.00 -9.79 1.82
C ARG A 468 -25.79 -11.06 2.16
N ASN A 469 -25.18 -12.23 2.01
CA ASN A 469 -25.76 -13.54 2.36
C ASN A 469 -27.16 -13.78 1.72
N GLY A 470 -27.38 -13.28 0.50
CA GLY A 470 -28.53 -13.63 -0.35
C GLY A 470 -29.94 -13.20 0.09
N GLY A 471 -30.10 -12.30 1.09
CA GLY A 471 -31.43 -11.89 1.55
C GLY A 471 -32.29 -11.22 0.46
N ALA A 472 -33.51 -11.73 0.22
CA ALA A 472 -34.41 -11.24 -0.84
C ALA A 472 -34.67 -9.72 -0.80
N THR A 473 -34.75 -9.12 0.39
CA THR A 473 -34.91 -7.66 0.57
C THR A 473 -33.67 -6.87 0.15
N VAL A 474 -32.48 -7.40 0.43
CA VAL A 474 -31.20 -6.75 0.12
C VAL A 474 -30.96 -6.78 -1.39
N SER A 475 -31.21 -7.93 -2.03
CA SER A 475 -31.20 -8.04 -3.49
C SER A 475 -32.24 -7.10 -4.12
N ALA A 476 -33.44 -7.00 -3.52
CA ALA A 476 -34.48 -6.16 -4.09
C ALA A 476 -34.11 -4.67 -4.17
N ARG A 477 -33.50 -4.18 -3.10
CA ARG A 477 -32.96 -2.83 -2.99
C ARG A 477 -31.76 -2.64 -3.90
N GLY A 478 -30.85 -3.61 -3.94
CA GLY A 478 -29.67 -3.60 -4.81
C GLY A 478 -30.01 -3.38 -6.28
N SER A 479 -30.94 -4.19 -6.82
CA SER A 479 -31.37 -4.07 -8.22
C SER A 479 -32.00 -2.71 -8.53
N ALA A 480 -32.85 -2.17 -7.63
CA ALA A 480 -33.49 -0.88 -7.85
C ALA A 480 -32.49 0.29 -7.86
N VAL A 481 -31.54 0.29 -6.92
CA VAL A 481 -30.47 1.28 -6.85
C VAL A 481 -29.59 1.21 -8.10
N ALA A 482 -29.15 0.01 -8.48
CA ALA A 482 -28.30 -0.19 -9.65
C ALA A 482 -29.02 0.26 -10.93
N LEU A 483 -30.30 -0.09 -11.10
CA LEU A 483 -31.08 0.33 -12.25
C LEU A 483 -31.26 1.85 -12.31
N GLY A 484 -31.55 2.50 -11.18
CA GLY A 484 -31.65 3.95 -11.10
C GLY A 484 -30.36 4.64 -11.58
N ILE A 485 -29.22 4.21 -11.03
CA ILE A 485 -27.89 4.74 -11.39
C ILE A 485 -27.57 4.56 -12.89
N LEU A 486 -27.85 3.37 -13.44
CA LEU A 486 -27.60 3.07 -14.85
C LEU A 486 -28.53 3.85 -15.78
N SER A 487 -29.81 4.00 -15.41
CA SER A 487 -30.82 4.70 -16.22
C SER A 487 -30.54 6.21 -16.35
N GLU A 488 -29.93 6.80 -15.33
CA GLU A 488 -29.47 8.20 -15.33
C GLU A 488 -28.15 8.41 -16.09
N GLY A 489 -27.52 7.33 -16.57
CA GLY A 489 -26.24 7.38 -17.26
C GLY A 489 -25.07 7.80 -16.36
N LYS A 490 -25.19 7.63 -15.03
CA LYS A 490 -24.15 8.03 -14.07
C LYS A 490 -22.90 7.14 -14.11
N THR A 491 -23.04 5.89 -14.58
CA THR A 491 -21.94 4.93 -14.66
C THR A 491 -22.24 3.80 -15.66
N SER A 492 -21.22 2.98 -15.92
CA SER A 492 -21.29 1.72 -16.66
C SER A 492 -20.34 0.70 -16.01
N LEU A 493 -20.46 -0.60 -16.32
CA LEU A 493 -19.46 -1.56 -15.79
C LEU A 493 -18.05 -1.29 -16.32
N ALA A 494 -17.93 -0.72 -17.52
CA ALA A 494 -16.64 -0.29 -18.05
C ALA A 494 -16.01 0.84 -17.21
N ASP A 495 -16.82 1.72 -16.62
CA ASP A 495 -16.34 2.76 -15.69
C ASP A 495 -15.89 2.18 -14.34
N LEU A 496 -16.39 1.00 -13.98
CA LEU A 496 -16.11 0.28 -12.74
C LEU A 496 -15.12 -0.88 -12.93
N ASP A 497 -14.40 -0.91 -14.06
CA ASP A 497 -13.50 -2.01 -14.42
C ASP A 497 -12.14 -1.93 -13.73
N GLN A 498 -11.67 -0.71 -13.44
CA GLN A 498 -10.32 -0.47 -12.94
C GLN A 498 -10.30 -0.23 -11.42
N GLN A 499 -9.56 -1.06 -10.68
CA GLN A 499 -9.45 -0.95 -9.22
C GLN A 499 -8.85 0.40 -8.78
N THR A 500 -8.00 1.01 -9.62
CA THR A 500 -7.36 2.30 -9.33
C THR A 500 -8.34 3.46 -9.25
N ASP A 501 -9.49 3.33 -9.90
CA ASP A 501 -10.52 4.38 -9.99
C ASP A 501 -11.69 4.08 -9.06
N TRP A 502 -11.75 2.87 -8.48
CA TRP A 502 -12.88 2.36 -7.70
C TRP A 502 -13.32 3.32 -6.61
N ALA A 503 -12.40 3.78 -5.75
CA ALA A 503 -12.73 4.68 -4.65
C ALA A 503 -13.35 6.01 -5.13
N GLN A 504 -12.83 6.57 -6.23
CA GLN A 504 -13.36 7.80 -6.82
C GLN A 504 -14.75 7.58 -7.44
N ARG A 505 -14.91 6.50 -8.21
CA ARG A 505 -16.18 6.14 -8.85
C ARG A 505 -17.25 5.84 -7.80
N ASN A 506 -16.90 5.09 -6.76
CA ASN A 506 -17.79 4.76 -5.66
C ASN A 506 -18.20 6.01 -4.87
N ALA A 507 -17.27 6.92 -4.57
CA ALA A 507 -17.58 8.18 -3.91
C ALA A 507 -18.53 9.05 -4.76
N ALA A 508 -18.34 9.10 -6.09
CA ALA A 508 -19.23 9.82 -7.00
C ALA A 508 -20.64 9.21 -7.09
N LEU A 509 -20.81 7.97 -6.63
CA LEU A 509 -22.07 7.23 -6.60
C LEU A 509 -22.64 7.10 -5.18
N ASP A 510 -22.24 7.94 -4.22
CA ASP A 510 -22.69 7.87 -2.82
C ASP A 510 -22.49 6.47 -2.18
N GLY A 511 -21.41 5.77 -2.54
CA GLY A 511 -21.11 4.43 -2.04
C GLY A 511 -21.86 3.30 -2.76
N GLN A 512 -22.60 3.58 -3.84
CA GLN A 512 -23.44 2.60 -4.51
C GLN A 512 -22.76 1.83 -5.66
N ALA A 513 -21.45 2.01 -5.89
CA ALA A 513 -20.74 1.18 -6.88
C ALA A 513 -20.78 -0.30 -6.50
N TYR A 514 -20.67 -0.62 -5.20
CA TYR A 514 -20.83 -1.98 -4.67
C TYR A 514 -22.18 -2.60 -5.05
N SER A 515 -23.27 -1.82 -5.02
CA SER A 515 -24.59 -2.29 -5.42
C SER A 515 -24.68 -2.62 -6.91
N VAL A 516 -24.06 -1.79 -7.77
CA VAL A 516 -24.00 -2.05 -9.22
C VAL A 516 -23.15 -3.28 -9.52
N ALA A 517 -21.97 -3.40 -8.91
CA ALA A 517 -21.05 -4.52 -9.04
C ALA A 517 -21.68 -5.84 -8.56
N ALA A 518 -22.34 -5.84 -7.40
CA ALA A 518 -23.02 -7.02 -6.88
C ALA A 518 -24.11 -7.52 -7.84
N GLU A 519 -24.92 -6.63 -8.41
CA GLU A 519 -25.95 -7.04 -9.39
C GLU A 519 -25.34 -7.54 -10.70
N ALA A 520 -24.18 -7.02 -11.10
CA ALA A 520 -23.44 -7.56 -12.25
C ALA A 520 -22.96 -8.99 -11.98
N VAL A 521 -22.37 -9.26 -10.81
CA VAL A 521 -21.95 -10.61 -10.45
C VAL A 521 -23.14 -11.55 -10.32
N ARG A 522 -24.27 -11.12 -9.75
CA ARG A 522 -25.50 -11.92 -9.68
C ARG A 522 -26.01 -12.34 -11.07
N LEU A 523 -26.07 -11.41 -12.02
CA LEU A 523 -26.49 -11.70 -13.39
C LEU A 523 -25.45 -12.54 -14.15
N LEU A 524 -24.16 -12.37 -13.85
CA LEU A 524 -23.09 -13.19 -14.38
C LEU A 524 -23.23 -14.63 -13.88
N GLU A 525 -23.42 -14.83 -12.58
CA GLU A 525 -23.59 -16.14 -11.95
C GLU A 525 -24.85 -16.85 -12.46
N GLN A 526 -25.96 -16.15 -12.67
CA GLN A 526 -27.13 -16.75 -13.33
C GLN A 526 -26.83 -17.25 -14.74
N ARG A 527 -25.90 -16.59 -15.44
CA ARG A 527 -25.52 -16.93 -16.80
C ARG A 527 -24.59 -18.15 -16.84
N VAL A 528 -23.60 -18.21 -15.94
CA VAL A 528 -22.59 -19.28 -15.90
C VAL A 528 -22.90 -20.40 -14.92
N THR A 529 -23.91 -20.24 -14.08
CA THR A 529 -24.19 -21.03 -12.85
C THR A 529 -23.12 -20.86 -11.77
N HIS A 530 -23.46 -21.19 -10.53
CA HIS A 530 -22.53 -21.16 -9.41
C HIS A 530 -21.28 -22.03 -9.68
N ASP A 531 -21.47 -23.29 -10.10
CA ASP A 531 -20.37 -24.19 -10.44
C ASP A 531 -19.52 -23.66 -11.61
N GLY A 532 -20.14 -22.94 -12.55
CA GLY A 532 -19.39 -22.30 -13.65
C GLY A 532 -18.56 -21.12 -13.18
N LEU A 533 -19.02 -20.35 -12.20
CA LEU A 533 -18.22 -19.29 -11.57
C LEU A 533 -16.98 -19.88 -10.90
N ILE A 534 -17.12 -20.98 -10.16
CA ILE A 534 -15.97 -21.68 -9.54
C ILE A 534 -14.99 -22.16 -10.62
N ARG A 535 -15.47 -22.82 -11.68
CA ARG A 535 -14.62 -23.22 -12.83
C ARG A 535 -13.93 -22.04 -13.51
N MET A 536 -14.57 -20.87 -13.56
CA MET A 536 -13.92 -19.66 -14.08
C MET A 536 -12.73 -19.25 -13.20
N LEU A 537 -12.90 -19.21 -11.88
CA LEU A 537 -11.83 -18.85 -10.95
C LEU A 537 -10.66 -19.84 -11.05
N ASP A 538 -10.94 -21.15 -11.10
CA ASP A 538 -9.94 -22.20 -11.32
C ASP A 538 -9.17 -22.02 -12.62
N ALA A 539 -9.88 -21.77 -13.73
CA ALA A 539 -9.27 -21.56 -15.03
C ALA A 539 -8.34 -20.34 -15.03
N ILE A 540 -8.72 -19.28 -14.31
CA ILE A 540 -7.89 -18.08 -14.15
C ILE A 540 -6.64 -18.39 -13.32
N GLY A 541 -6.78 -19.15 -12.22
CA GLY A 541 -5.64 -19.66 -11.45
C GLY A 541 -4.68 -20.51 -12.29
N GLY A 542 -5.21 -21.24 -13.28
CA GLY A 542 -4.46 -21.96 -14.30
C GLY A 542 -3.79 -21.09 -15.38
N GLY A 543 -3.93 -19.76 -15.32
CA GLY A 543 -3.33 -18.80 -16.25
C GLY A 543 -4.26 -18.29 -17.37
N THR A 544 -5.54 -18.64 -17.34
CA THR A 544 -6.54 -18.13 -18.30
C THR A 544 -6.90 -16.68 -17.97
N THR A 545 -7.20 -15.84 -18.97
CA THR A 545 -7.70 -14.49 -18.70
C THR A 545 -9.17 -14.55 -18.27
N PHE A 546 -9.62 -13.60 -17.44
CA PHE A 546 -11.02 -13.50 -17.02
C PHE A 546 -11.99 -13.56 -18.22
N GLY A 547 -11.68 -12.80 -19.28
CA GLY A 547 -12.52 -12.76 -20.48
C GLY A 547 -12.59 -14.09 -21.23
N ALA A 548 -11.50 -14.87 -21.26
CA ALA A 548 -11.49 -16.19 -21.88
C ALA A 548 -12.22 -17.24 -21.02
N ALA A 549 -12.05 -17.19 -19.69
CA ALA A 549 -12.77 -18.05 -18.76
C ALA A 549 -14.29 -17.80 -18.83
N TYR A 550 -14.70 -16.53 -18.83
CA TYR A 550 -16.11 -16.15 -18.99
C TYR A 550 -16.68 -16.60 -20.34
N LEU A 551 -15.95 -16.39 -21.44
CA LEU A 551 -16.39 -16.82 -22.76
C LEU A 551 -16.62 -18.34 -22.84
N ALA A 552 -15.76 -19.12 -22.18
CA ALA A 552 -15.87 -20.58 -22.17
C ALA A 552 -17.14 -21.07 -21.44
N GLU A 553 -17.50 -20.45 -20.30
CA GLU A 553 -18.66 -20.85 -19.51
C GLU A 553 -19.97 -20.21 -19.99
N ALA A 554 -19.95 -18.93 -20.39
CA ALA A 554 -21.14 -18.17 -20.77
C ALA A 554 -21.49 -18.26 -22.27
N GLY A 555 -20.52 -18.61 -23.11
CA GLY A 555 -20.67 -18.56 -24.58
C GLY A 555 -20.84 -17.15 -25.15
N GLU A 556 -20.48 -16.11 -24.39
CA GLU A 556 -20.50 -14.71 -24.82
C GLU A 556 -19.29 -13.93 -24.28
N THR A 557 -18.95 -12.80 -24.91
CA THR A 557 -17.80 -12.00 -24.45
C THR A 557 -18.17 -11.11 -23.27
N VAL A 558 -17.19 -10.75 -22.44
CA VAL A 558 -17.38 -9.76 -21.35
C VAL A 558 -17.91 -8.43 -21.90
N ALA A 559 -17.45 -8.01 -23.08
CA ALA A 559 -17.92 -6.78 -23.71
C ALA A 559 -19.42 -6.85 -24.08
N ASP A 560 -19.92 -8.01 -24.50
CA ASP A 560 -21.34 -8.22 -24.77
C ASP A 560 -22.16 -8.25 -23.50
N PHE A 561 -21.65 -8.91 -22.45
CA PHE A 561 -22.25 -8.89 -21.11
C PHE A 561 -22.38 -7.45 -20.58
N THR A 562 -21.28 -6.69 -20.57
CA THR A 562 -21.24 -5.30 -20.08
C THR A 562 -22.20 -4.40 -20.86
N ARG A 563 -22.30 -4.58 -22.19
CA ARG A 563 -23.22 -3.80 -23.02
C ARG A 563 -24.69 -4.16 -22.74
N ALA A 564 -24.98 -5.44 -22.52
CA ALA A 564 -26.34 -5.93 -22.26
C ALA A 564 -26.77 -5.74 -20.80
N PHE A 565 -25.84 -5.53 -19.87
CA PHE A 565 -26.09 -5.50 -18.42
C PHE A 565 -27.27 -4.60 -18.01
N PRO A 566 -27.38 -3.32 -18.43
CA PRO A 566 -28.53 -2.49 -18.05
C PRO A 566 -29.87 -3.06 -18.49
N SER A 567 -29.93 -3.62 -19.70
CA SER A 567 -31.15 -4.23 -20.23
C SER A 567 -31.52 -5.55 -19.55
N ARG A 568 -30.52 -6.36 -19.17
CA ARG A 568 -30.74 -7.60 -18.40
C ARG A 568 -31.27 -7.30 -17.00
N LEU A 569 -30.65 -6.32 -16.33
CA LEU A 569 -31.10 -5.88 -15.02
C LEU A 569 -32.53 -5.33 -15.07
N ALA A 570 -32.86 -4.54 -16.09
CA ALA A 570 -34.21 -4.02 -16.29
C ALA A 570 -35.24 -5.13 -16.55
N ALA A 571 -34.88 -6.17 -17.32
CA ALA A 571 -35.79 -7.29 -17.63
C ALA A 571 -36.17 -8.12 -16.39
N GLU A 572 -35.27 -8.24 -15.41
CA GLU A 572 -35.54 -8.93 -14.14
C GLU A 572 -36.14 -8.03 -13.06
N SER A 573 -35.98 -6.71 -13.18
CA SER A 573 -36.46 -5.74 -12.19
C SER A 573 -37.95 -5.47 -12.33
N GLN A 574 -38.78 -6.45 -11.98
CA GLN A 574 -40.22 -6.26 -11.86
C GLN A 574 -40.55 -5.49 -10.57
N ALA A 575 -41.60 -4.67 -10.63
CA ALA A 575 -42.12 -4.01 -9.45
C ALA A 575 -42.56 -5.05 -8.41
N ARG A 576 -42.04 -4.91 -7.19
CA ARG A 576 -42.27 -5.87 -6.10
C ARG A 576 -42.41 -5.17 -4.76
N ILE A 577 -43.05 -5.87 -3.83
CA ILE A 577 -43.14 -5.47 -2.43
C ILE A 577 -42.45 -6.54 -1.61
N VAL A 578 -41.35 -6.17 -0.94
CA VAL A 578 -40.62 -7.08 -0.04
C VAL A 578 -40.96 -6.77 1.40
N GLN A 579 -41.12 -7.81 2.21
CA GLN A 579 -41.57 -7.72 3.59
C GLN A 579 -40.45 -8.12 4.56
N THR A 580 -40.42 -7.50 5.73
CA THR A 580 -39.52 -7.82 6.84
C THR A 580 -40.34 -7.79 8.13
N PRO A 581 -40.56 -8.94 8.77
CA PRO A 581 -41.29 -9.01 10.04
C PRO A 581 -40.63 -8.16 11.13
N ARG A 582 -41.45 -7.54 11.98
CA ARG A 582 -41.03 -6.78 13.16
C ARG A 582 -41.87 -7.21 14.38
N PRO A 583 -41.40 -6.98 15.62
CA PRO A 583 -42.16 -7.32 16.82
C PRO A 583 -43.54 -6.65 16.89
N ASP A 584 -43.69 -5.49 16.26
CA ASP A 584 -44.88 -4.64 16.21
C ASP A 584 -45.55 -4.60 14.83
N GLY A 585 -45.27 -5.56 13.95
CA GLY A 585 -45.92 -5.68 12.65
C GLY A 585 -44.97 -6.09 11.52
N VAL A 586 -45.09 -5.44 10.36
CA VAL A 586 -44.33 -5.73 9.16
C VAL A 586 -43.81 -4.44 8.54
N LEU A 587 -42.52 -4.39 8.29
CA LEU A 587 -41.88 -3.41 7.43
C LEU A 587 -41.97 -3.90 5.99
N TRP A 588 -42.39 -3.05 5.06
CA TRP A 588 -42.45 -3.41 3.65
C TRP A 588 -41.74 -2.36 2.79
N THR A 589 -41.19 -2.79 1.66
CA THR A 589 -40.42 -1.94 0.74
C THR A 589 -40.90 -2.17 -0.69
N LEU A 590 -41.33 -1.09 -1.35
CA LEU A 590 -41.54 -1.05 -2.79
C LEU A 590 -40.21 -0.91 -3.49
N ALA A 591 -39.99 -1.71 -4.53
CA ALA A 591 -38.84 -1.62 -5.41
C ALA A 591 -39.29 -1.84 -6.86
N GLY A 592 -38.53 -1.30 -7.82
CA GLY A 592 -38.81 -1.47 -9.26
C GLY A 592 -39.84 -0.50 -9.84
N PHE A 593 -40.14 0.61 -9.15
CA PHE A 593 -40.92 1.72 -9.71
C PHE A 593 -39.97 2.80 -10.28
N MET A 594 -40.50 3.76 -11.04
CA MET A 594 -39.66 4.86 -11.54
C MET A 594 -39.22 5.78 -10.39
N PRO A 595 -37.99 6.32 -10.44
CA PRO A 595 -37.53 7.36 -9.51
C PRO A 595 -38.47 8.56 -9.40
N ASP A 596 -38.54 9.13 -8.19
CA ASP A 596 -39.30 10.35 -7.85
C ASP A 596 -40.77 10.38 -8.29
N SER A 597 -41.36 9.20 -8.42
CA SER A 597 -42.70 9.02 -8.97
C SER A 597 -43.75 8.76 -7.90
N VAL A 598 -44.99 9.14 -8.21
CA VAL A 598 -46.14 8.89 -7.33
C VAL A 598 -46.70 7.50 -7.63
N VAL A 599 -46.79 6.68 -6.59
CA VAL A 599 -47.31 5.31 -6.62
C VAL A 599 -48.49 5.24 -5.64
N THR A 600 -49.61 4.67 -6.10
CA THR A 600 -50.78 4.44 -5.23
C THR A 600 -50.61 3.13 -4.48
N VAL A 601 -50.70 3.18 -3.15
CA VAL A 601 -50.62 2.01 -2.27
C VAL A 601 -51.98 1.78 -1.62
N ALA A 602 -52.50 0.56 -1.74
CA ALA A 602 -53.70 0.08 -1.07
C ALA A 602 -53.36 -1.09 -0.14
N ILE A 603 -53.93 -1.09 1.07
CA ILE A 603 -53.81 -2.17 2.06
C ILE A 603 -55.21 -2.65 2.42
N ASP A 604 -55.50 -3.92 2.12
CA ASP A 604 -56.83 -4.54 2.24
C ASP A 604 -56.78 -5.82 3.08
N GLY A 605 -57.65 -5.98 4.09
CA GLY A 605 -57.77 -7.25 4.81
C GLY A 605 -58.52 -7.15 6.13
N THR A 606 -59.21 -8.22 6.56
CA THR A 606 -59.95 -8.26 7.85
C THR A 606 -60.88 -7.07 8.13
N GLY A 607 -61.57 -6.55 7.11
CA GLY A 607 -62.45 -5.38 7.24
C GLY A 607 -61.73 -4.03 7.30
N TYR A 608 -60.43 -4.01 7.05
CA TYR A 608 -59.58 -2.82 6.94
C TYR A 608 -59.31 -2.51 5.47
N HIS A 609 -59.40 -1.22 5.11
CA HIS A 609 -59.00 -0.68 3.81
C HIS A 609 -58.30 0.66 4.03
N LEU A 610 -57.10 0.81 3.49
CA LEU A 610 -56.34 2.07 3.49
C LEU A 610 -55.72 2.26 2.11
N GLU A 611 -56.03 3.38 1.46
CA GLU A 611 -55.46 3.77 0.17
C GLU A 611 -54.83 5.16 0.28
N TYR A 612 -53.61 5.30 -0.20
CA TYR A 612 -52.88 6.56 -0.18
C TYR A 612 -51.77 6.58 -1.24
N GLU A 613 -51.33 7.79 -1.57
CA GLU A 613 -50.23 7.99 -2.50
C GLU A 613 -48.91 8.12 -1.76
N VAL A 614 -47.87 7.47 -2.31
CA VAL A 614 -46.49 7.60 -1.84
C VAL A 614 -45.62 8.09 -2.98
N ARG A 615 -44.62 8.90 -2.65
CA ARG A 615 -43.56 9.25 -3.59
C ARG A 615 -42.39 8.31 -3.38
N THR A 616 -41.91 7.70 -4.46
CA THR A 616 -40.68 6.92 -4.43
C THR A 616 -39.47 7.84 -4.32
N ASP A 617 -38.39 7.36 -3.75
CA ASP A 617 -37.11 8.06 -3.69
C ASP A 617 -36.42 8.14 -5.07
N LYS A 618 -35.21 8.71 -5.09
CA LYS A 618 -34.35 8.84 -6.27
C LYS A 618 -33.95 7.50 -6.92
N TYR A 619 -34.26 6.37 -6.30
CA TYR A 619 -34.01 5.03 -6.82
C TYR A 619 -35.30 4.26 -7.16
N GLY A 620 -36.46 4.92 -7.06
CA GLY A 620 -37.74 4.28 -7.37
C GLY A 620 -38.24 3.36 -6.25
N MET A 621 -37.82 3.61 -5.01
CA MET A 621 -38.23 2.83 -3.84
C MET A 621 -39.06 3.63 -2.84
N HIS A 622 -39.84 2.92 -2.02
CA HIS A 622 -40.54 3.51 -0.88
C HIS A 622 -40.64 2.49 0.25
N GLN A 623 -40.51 2.93 1.50
CA GLN A 623 -40.59 2.06 2.67
C GLN A 623 -41.75 2.46 3.57
N GLY A 624 -42.56 1.49 3.97
CA GLY A 624 -43.67 1.68 4.90
C GLY A 624 -43.70 0.61 5.98
N SER A 625 -44.47 0.86 7.03
CA SER A 625 -44.70 -0.11 8.12
C SER A 625 -46.19 -0.30 8.33
N PHE A 626 -46.60 -1.52 8.63
CA PHE A 626 -47.99 -1.88 8.88
C PHE A 626 -48.11 -2.90 10.01
N GLY A 627 -49.19 -2.89 10.79
CA GLY A 627 -49.48 -3.90 11.81
C GLY A 627 -49.44 -3.43 13.26
N GLY A 628 -48.78 -2.30 13.58
CA GLY A 628 -48.66 -1.83 14.97
C GLY A 628 -49.98 -1.40 15.62
N THR A 629 -50.97 -1.04 14.82
CA THR A 629 -52.31 -0.61 15.27
C THR A 629 -53.45 -1.35 14.55
N ALA A 630 -53.11 -2.24 13.61
CA ALA A 630 -54.10 -2.99 12.85
C ALA A 630 -54.51 -4.26 13.63
N PRO A 631 -55.76 -4.74 13.47
CA PRO A 631 -56.14 -6.06 13.97
C PRO A 631 -55.16 -7.16 13.53
N LYS A 632 -55.11 -8.27 14.27
CA LYS A 632 -54.35 -9.44 13.83
C LYS A 632 -55.08 -10.12 12.69
N GLY A 633 -54.37 -10.41 11.60
CA GLY A 633 -54.99 -10.97 10.43
C GLY A 633 -54.11 -10.99 9.19
N GLU A 634 -54.72 -11.39 8.08
CA GLU A 634 -54.09 -11.39 6.77
C GLU A 634 -54.52 -10.15 5.98
N TYR A 635 -53.53 -9.42 5.46
CA TYR A 635 -53.73 -8.20 4.68
C TYR A 635 -52.97 -8.29 3.36
N THR A 636 -53.51 -7.68 2.32
CA THR A 636 -52.90 -7.56 1.00
C THR A 636 -52.45 -6.12 0.78
N ILE A 637 -51.16 -5.92 0.53
CA ILE A 637 -50.63 -4.64 0.06
C ILE A 637 -50.55 -4.69 -1.46
N ARG A 638 -51.13 -3.70 -2.14
CA ARG A 638 -51.04 -3.49 -3.59
C ARG A 638 -50.45 -2.12 -3.86
N ALA A 639 -49.42 -2.05 -4.71
CA ALA A 639 -48.84 -0.81 -5.20
C ALA A 639 -49.00 -0.72 -6.72
N SER A 640 -49.44 0.42 -7.24
CA SER A 640 -49.72 0.58 -8.67
C SER A 640 -49.35 1.94 -9.22
N ARG A 641 -48.85 1.96 -10.46
CA ARG A 641 -48.57 3.17 -11.24
C ARG A 641 -48.52 2.86 -12.74
N SER A 642 -49.32 3.55 -13.55
CA SER A 642 -49.23 3.56 -15.03
C SER A 642 -48.97 2.17 -15.68
N GLY A 643 -49.74 1.15 -15.30
CA GLY A 643 -49.62 -0.22 -15.82
C GLY A 643 -48.61 -1.12 -15.09
N THR A 644 -47.79 -0.57 -14.20
CA THR A 644 -46.93 -1.34 -13.30
C THR A 644 -47.67 -1.62 -12.00
N THR A 645 -47.74 -2.88 -11.58
CA THR A 645 -48.39 -3.29 -10.33
C THR A 645 -47.52 -4.27 -9.55
N ALA A 646 -47.49 -4.11 -8.24
CA ALA A 646 -46.88 -5.04 -7.30
C ALA A 646 -47.90 -5.40 -6.22
N THR A 647 -47.96 -6.65 -5.80
CA THR A 647 -48.90 -7.10 -4.75
C THR A 647 -48.21 -8.11 -3.84
N THR A 648 -48.50 -8.05 -2.55
CA THR A 648 -48.00 -9.02 -1.57
C THR A 648 -48.98 -9.18 -0.41
N THR A 649 -48.92 -10.32 0.29
CA THR A 649 -49.79 -10.62 1.43
C THR A 649 -48.97 -10.65 2.71
N ILE A 650 -49.33 -9.83 3.69
CA ILE A 650 -48.70 -9.74 5.01
C ILE A 650 -49.61 -10.40 6.07
N ARG A 651 -49.00 -10.92 7.13
CA ARG A 651 -49.71 -11.40 8.32
C ARG A 651 -49.21 -10.63 9.55
N THR A 652 -50.14 -10.08 10.34
CA THR A 652 -49.88 -9.26 11.54
C THR A 652 -50.26 -9.96 12.84
#